data_AF-A0A256W3S2-F1
#
_entry.id   AF-A0A256W3S2-F1
#
_cell.length_a   1.000
_cell.length_b   1.000
_cell.length_c   1.000
_cell.angle_alpha   90.00
_cell.angle_beta   90.00
_cell.angle_gamma   90.00
#
_symmetry.space_group_name_H-M   'P 1'
#
loop_
_entity.id
_entity.type
_entity.pdbx_description
1 polymer ?
#
loop_
_entity_poly.entity_id
_entity_poly.type
_entity_poly.pdbx_seq_one_letter_code
_entity_poly.pdbx_strand_id
1 'polypeptide(L)'
;MPKHYNTKPFLSVWTIALLSIVFYMGSLLMSSFQTGDLGNNYSTNKLQSYLLDVEHEMDYIHNELIEGIDSTFVDSAQTYFSDELINYANTEHIHVFLYKGVSNSIISWTDNDFIIESPINGNRTYYVHNSIGDFLVKDIVTGSYTSRFAYRIYRYYAVSNEYLQSGLNPNIDISKEVEISDNKQIGEPISNSNDEFLFSVVWKTNDQIPPQTYGLIYGLFVLSFMLFVAFSQQIISKYFSNKAICLISKIVVIIIIDYIWQYALLPRILIDSPLFSPTTFASAAFNSIGALNIHLLTILFIAFAIGNYLKNNIFEKLGNKKSFIFYLFSVLLFAIILHFIKIIVSDLIFNSTISYDLSRISHISYIAVIGLVALGVSISIFISLFVRANSLASKLSLRKQIIAIIVFVIIELLWLLVSGNIDFSILIFYLAVSVVNTILLNIKTKLGGATIVTIYLLMFSLLIAFWFNMLNMENERINRKAIIQSLSINQDPKTEYLFTEISKEMYKDTGLIKMFDNQNVDFDSLTEFIENKYFKSHKHFRKYDFQTTICTKDLKLMIRPQNIEINCDTFFFRNLISFGKLTDNKNLYSLDYGTGQVNYLGVFRFYSMSDDGYIVYTVYMEINSKLKRKGFTRVLRAKEYDPFFKIANYSLARYENNNRVENYGDYTYPEHLPKRFNTEKDFSFSENKNYSHLAYHLSDNVVFVLSLKKQPMLGRLAPFSYLFILFGTLFAILLFFNNLNIIEQAKIKWSFGKNLNISWLLKMILPRLILIICNPYFRNLPRYSIPISISIS
;
A
#
# COMPACT_ATOMS: atom_id res chain seq x y z
N MET A 1 39.88 -52.46 -4.55
CA MET A 1 39.88 -51.02 -4.92
C MET A 1 38.79 -50.76 -5.95
N PRO A 2 37.70 -50.04 -5.63
CA PRO A 2 36.87 -49.42 -6.66
C PRO A 2 37.29 -47.95 -6.83
N LYS A 3 37.55 -47.56 -8.08
CA LYS A 3 37.86 -46.18 -8.49
C LYS A 3 36.71 -45.25 -8.09
N HIS A 4 37.01 -44.30 -7.20
CA HIS A 4 36.17 -43.13 -6.96
C HIS A 4 36.14 -42.28 -8.24
N TYR A 5 35.06 -42.38 -9.01
CA TYR A 5 34.74 -41.36 -10.02
C TYR A 5 34.32 -40.09 -9.28
N ASN A 6 35.21 -39.10 -9.24
CA ASN A 6 34.92 -37.72 -8.87
C ASN A 6 33.97 -37.12 -9.92
N THR A 7 32.67 -37.18 -9.68
CA THR A 7 31.69 -36.35 -10.38
C THR A 7 31.84 -34.92 -9.86
N LYS A 8 32.20 -33.98 -10.75
CA LYS A 8 32.33 -32.55 -10.41
C LYS A 8 30.99 -31.99 -9.90
N PRO A 9 30.99 -31.12 -8.88
CA PRO A 9 29.79 -30.40 -8.43
C PRO A 9 29.13 -29.64 -9.58
N PHE A 10 27.79 -29.66 -9.65
CA PHE A 10 27.02 -28.85 -10.60
C PHE A 10 27.16 -27.34 -10.31
N LEU A 11 27.43 -26.96 -9.06
CA LEU A 11 27.92 -25.64 -8.67
C LEU A 11 29.03 -25.82 -7.63
N SER A 12 30.24 -25.34 -7.90
CA SER A 12 31.31 -25.35 -6.89
C SER A 12 30.92 -24.46 -5.70
N VAL A 13 31.42 -24.75 -4.49
CA VAL A 13 31.18 -23.90 -3.30
C VAL A 13 31.48 -22.42 -3.60
N TRP A 14 32.47 -22.16 -4.45
CA TRP A 14 32.84 -20.82 -4.91
C TRP A 14 31.82 -20.18 -5.87
N THR A 15 31.11 -20.96 -6.69
CA THR A 15 30.01 -20.42 -7.51
C THR A 15 28.84 -19.94 -6.66
N ILE A 16 28.55 -20.57 -5.50
CA ILE A 16 27.50 -20.11 -4.58
C ILE A 16 27.88 -18.75 -3.97
N ALA A 17 29.15 -18.60 -3.57
CA ALA A 17 29.66 -17.31 -3.09
C ALA A 17 29.61 -16.23 -4.17
N LEU A 18 30.04 -16.56 -5.39
CA LEU A 18 29.99 -15.63 -6.51
C LEU A 18 28.56 -15.19 -6.82
N LEU A 19 27.59 -16.12 -6.83
CA LEU A 19 26.18 -15.78 -6.99
C LEU A 19 25.66 -14.89 -5.86
N SER A 20 26.03 -15.16 -4.61
CA SER A 20 25.66 -14.33 -3.47
C SER A 20 26.14 -12.88 -3.65
N ILE A 21 27.39 -12.70 -4.11
CA ILE A 21 27.96 -11.37 -4.42
C ILE A 21 27.22 -10.73 -5.59
N VAL A 22 26.96 -11.46 -6.67
CA VAL A 22 26.24 -10.95 -7.84
C VAL A 22 24.84 -10.45 -7.47
N PHE A 23 24.09 -11.22 -6.67
CA PHE A 23 22.76 -10.79 -6.23
C PHE A 23 22.82 -9.60 -5.27
N TYR A 24 23.82 -9.54 -4.39
CA TYR A 24 24.04 -8.38 -3.54
C TYR A 24 24.34 -7.12 -4.36
N MET A 25 25.30 -7.20 -5.30
CA MET A 25 25.64 -6.11 -6.21
C MET A 25 24.45 -5.72 -7.08
N GLY A 26 23.64 -6.67 -7.54
CA GLY A 26 22.39 -6.39 -8.24
C GLY A 26 21.41 -5.57 -7.39
N SER A 27 21.26 -5.89 -6.09
CA SER A 27 20.43 -5.11 -5.18
C SER A 27 20.95 -3.69 -4.98
N LEU A 28 22.27 -3.49 -4.89
CA LEU A 28 22.90 -2.17 -4.77
C LEU A 28 22.83 -1.36 -6.07
N LEU A 29 23.03 -2.00 -7.23
CA LEU A 29 22.91 -1.36 -8.53
C LEU A 29 21.48 -0.87 -8.78
N MET A 30 20.48 -1.69 -8.47
CA MET A 30 19.08 -1.25 -8.58
C MET A 30 18.75 -0.15 -7.57
N SER A 31 19.25 -0.25 -6.34
CA SER A 31 19.09 0.83 -5.35
C SER A 31 19.71 2.14 -5.85
N SER A 32 20.95 2.11 -6.33
CA SER A 32 21.67 3.29 -6.83
C SER A 32 21.08 3.85 -8.12
N PHE A 33 20.54 3.02 -9.01
CA PHE A 33 19.80 3.49 -10.18
C PHE A 33 18.55 4.30 -9.76
N GLN A 34 17.84 3.85 -8.73
CA GLN A 34 16.65 4.55 -8.26
C GLN A 34 16.96 5.86 -7.53
N THR A 35 18.02 5.90 -6.73
CA THR A 35 18.30 7.06 -5.85
C THR A 35 19.48 7.94 -6.26
N GLY A 36 20.27 7.54 -7.25
CA GLY A 36 21.54 8.19 -7.58
C GLY A 36 21.62 8.75 -9.00
N ASP A 37 22.71 9.48 -9.24
CA ASP A 37 23.00 10.21 -10.47
C ASP A 37 22.99 9.32 -11.72
N LEU A 38 23.41 8.06 -11.59
CA LEU A 38 23.38 7.09 -12.69
C LEU A 38 22.01 6.96 -13.33
N GLY A 39 20.95 6.79 -12.51
CA GLY A 39 19.60 6.68 -13.06
C GLY A 39 19.00 8.02 -13.45
N ASN A 40 19.44 9.12 -12.84
CA ASN A 40 19.06 10.47 -13.25
C ASN A 40 19.60 10.75 -14.65
N ASN A 41 20.89 10.54 -14.87
CA ASN A 41 21.56 10.72 -16.17
C ASN A 41 20.95 9.83 -17.25
N TYR A 42 20.66 8.55 -16.93
CA TYR A 42 19.97 7.66 -17.88
C TYR A 42 18.58 8.19 -18.24
N SER A 43 17.81 8.66 -17.26
CA SER A 43 16.46 9.18 -17.49
C SER A 43 16.48 10.50 -18.25
N THR A 44 17.41 11.40 -17.93
CA THR A 44 17.65 12.64 -18.69
C THR A 44 18.00 12.32 -20.14
N ASN A 45 18.96 11.42 -20.39
CA ASN A 45 19.36 11.06 -21.75
C ASN A 45 18.21 10.42 -22.54
N LYS A 46 17.40 9.57 -21.90
CA LYS A 46 16.22 8.97 -22.53
C LYS A 46 15.15 10.02 -22.85
N LEU A 47 14.93 10.99 -21.96
CA LEU A 47 14.01 12.10 -22.20
C LEU A 47 14.52 12.98 -23.35
N GLN A 48 15.81 13.32 -23.33
CA GLN A 48 16.47 14.10 -24.38
C GLN A 48 16.33 13.43 -25.74
N SER A 49 16.67 12.13 -25.86
CA SER A 49 16.53 11.42 -27.13
C SER A 49 15.08 11.39 -27.62
N TYR A 50 14.13 11.13 -26.71
CA TYR A 50 12.71 11.10 -27.07
C TYR A 50 12.20 12.46 -27.55
N LEU A 51 12.61 13.56 -26.92
CA LEU A 51 12.19 14.90 -27.34
C LEU A 51 12.82 15.32 -28.67
N LEU A 52 14.05 14.86 -28.97
CA LEU A 52 14.66 15.03 -30.29
C LEU A 52 13.91 14.25 -31.36
N ASP A 53 13.46 13.03 -31.06
CA ASP A 53 12.62 12.24 -31.97
C ASP A 53 11.28 12.96 -32.23
N VAL A 54 10.64 13.50 -31.19
CA VAL A 54 9.41 14.31 -31.34
C VAL A 54 9.66 15.55 -32.21
N GLU A 55 10.79 16.23 -32.04
CA GLU A 55 11.14 17.39 -32.86
C GLU A 55 11.34 17.01 -34.34
N HIS A 56 11.93 15.84 -34.61
CA HIS A 56 12.05 15.29 -35.96
C HIS A 56 10.67 14.94 -36.56
N GLU A 57 9.76 14.36 -35.78
CA GLU A 57 8.39 14.11 -36.23
C GLU A 57 7.62 15.40 -36.54
N MET A 58 7.84 16.48 -35.78
CA MET A 58 7.29 17.80 -36.12
C MET A 58 7.79 18.31 -37.47
N ASP A 59 9.08 18.12 -37.78
CA ASP A 59 9.64 18.48 -39.09
C ASP A 59 9.09 17.60 -40.22
N TYR A 60 8.92 16.30 -39.98
CA TYR A 60 8.31 15.39 -40.94
C TYR A 60 6.87 15.79 -41.28
N ILE A 61 6.04 16.07 -40.26
CA ILE A 61 4.67 16.54 -40.47
C ILE A 61 4.66 17.85 -41.26
N HIS A 62 5.60 18.78 -40.98
CA HIS A 62 5.69 20.01 -41.75
C HIS A 62 6.05 19.75 -43.22
N ASN A 63 7.18 19.09 -43.47
CA ASN A 63 7.75 18.99 -44.81
C ASN A 63 6.92 18.08 -45.73
N GLU A 64 6.42 16.95 -45.22
CA GLU A 64 5.76 15.93 -46.04
C GLU A 64 4.23 16.08 -46.06
N LEU A 65 3.61 16.54 -44.97
CA LEU A 65 2.15 16.59 -44.83
C LEU A 65 1.57 18.00 -44.93
N ILE A 66 2.39 19.06 -44.77
CA ILE A 66 1.96 20.47 -44.81
C ILE A 66 2.61 21.23 -45.97
N GLU A 67 3.87 20.98 -46.34
CA GLU A 67 4.61 21.79 -47.32
C GLU A 67 4.13 21.66 -48.79
N GLY A 68 3.11 20.81 -49.03
CA GLY A 68 2.34 20.77 -50.27
C GLY A 68 1.15 21.74 -50.34
N ILE A 69 0.92 22.56 -49.32
CA ILE A 69 -0.19 23.53 -49.24
C ILE A 69 0.16 24.79 -50.06
N ASP A 70 -0.09 24.73 -51.36
CA ASP A 70 0.07 25.86 -52.25
C ASP A 70 -1.08 26.88 -52.08
N SER A 71 -0.89 28.11 -52.58
CA SER A 71 -1.82 29.25 -52.48
C SER A 71 -3.29 28.96 -52.88
N THR A 72 -3.56 27.85 -53.58
CA THR A 72 -4.88 27.35 -53.96
C THR A 72 -5.68 26.69 -52.83
N PHE A 73 -5.04 26.27 -51.73
CA PHE A 73 -5.72 25.58 -50.61
C PHE A 73 -6.60 26.52 -49.77
N VAL A 74 -6.30 27.82 -49.75
CA VAL A 74 -6.99 28.78 -48.87
C VAL A 74 -8.18 29.47 -49.54
N ASP A 75 -8.30 29.37 -50.87
CA ASP A 75 -9.40 29.98 -51.64
C ASP A 75 -10.63 29.04 -51.78
N SER A 76 -10.49 27.74 -51.54
CA SER A 76 -11.63 26.84 -51.36
C SER A 76 -12.02 26.79 -49.88
N ALA A 77 -13.25 27.13 -49.55
CA ALA A 77 -13.79 27.31 -48.19
C ALA A 77 -13.83 26.06 -47.28
N GLN A 78 -12.84 25.16 -47.33
CA GLN A 78 -12.67 24.01 -46.45
C GLN A 78 -11.26 24.01 -45.85
N THR A 79 -11.10 24.74 -44.76
CA THR A 79 -9.86 24.83 -43.95
C THR A 79 -9.72 23.62 -43.02
N TYR A 80 -9.67 22.41 -43.58
CA TYR A 80 -9.48 21.18 -42.81
C TYR A 80 -8.16 20.51 -43.19
N PHE A 81 -7.39 20.11 -42.19
CA PHE A 81 -6.27 19.19 -42.40
C PHE A 81 -6.76 17.89 -43.04
N SER A 82 -5.90 17.21 -43.80
CA SER A 82 -6.21 15.89 -44.35
C SER A 82 -6.40 14.88 -43.23
N ASP A 83 -7.26 13.87 -43.46
CA ASP A 83 -7.44 12.77 -42.52
C ASP A 83 -6.11 12.04 -42.23
N GLU A 84 -5.21 11.99 -43.23
CA GLU A 84 -3.86 11.43 -43.07
C GLU A 84 -3.03 12.23 -42.06
N LEU A 85 -3.01 13.57 -42.17
CA LEU A 85 -2.31 14.43 -41.22
C LEU A 85 -2.91 14.30 -39.83
N ILE A 86 -4.23 14.37 -39.70
CA ILE A 86 -4.91 14.27 -38.40
C ILE A 86 -4.60 12.92 -37.76
N ASN A 87 -4.68 11.81 -38.51
CA ASN A 87 -4.39 10.48 -37.97
C ASN A 87 -2.91 10.33 -37.59
N TYR A 88 -1.98 10.82 -38.42
CA TYR A 88 -0.54 10.75 -38.12
C TYR A 88 -0.20 11.57 -36.88
N ALA A 89 -0.61 12.84 -36.85
CA ALA A 89 -0.38 13.76 -35.74
C ALA A 89 -0.99 13.23 -34.43
N ASN A 90 -2.19 12.64 -34.47
CA ASN A 90 -2.82 12.03 -33.30
C ASN A 90 -2.11 10.74 -32.84
N THR A 91 -1.55 9.97 -33.77
CA THR A 91 -0.76 8.76 -33.45
C THR A 91 0.55 9.13 -32.76
N GLU A 92 1.21 10.19 -33.23
CA GLU A 92 2.43 10.74 -32.62
C GLU A 92 2.15 11.68 -31.44
N HIS A 93 0.87 11.94 -31.13
CA HIS A 93 0.41 12.84 -30.06
C HIS A 93 0.95 14.28 -30.18
N ILE A 94 1.13 14.74 -31.41
CA ILE A 94 1.55 16.10 -31.75
C ILE A 94 0.31 16.89 -32.14
N HIS A 95 0.07 18.01 -31.47
CA HIS A 95 -1.02 18.91 -31.80
C HIS A 95 -0.55 19.95 -32.79
N VAL A 96 -1.22 20.07 -33.93
CA VAL A 96 -0.86 21.02 -34.99
C VAL A 96 -1.91 22.11 -35.04
N PHE A 97 -1.48 23.36 -35.07
CA PHE A 97 -2.32 24.55 -35.22
C PHE A 97 -1.83 25.37 -36.41
N LEU A 98 -2.74 25.81 -37.27
CA LEU A 98 -2.44 26.68 -38.40
C LEU A 98 -2.96 28.10 -38.13
N TYR A 99 -2.09 29.10 -38.22
CA TYR A 99 -2.41 30.51 -38.01
C TYR A 99 -2.36 31.31 -39.33
N LYS A 100 -3.24 32.31 -39.49
CA LYS A 100 -3.22 33.26 -40.63
C LYS A 100 -2.67 34.63 -40.21
N GLY A 101 -1.64 35.10 -40.89
CA GLY A 101 -1.15 36.48 -40.82
C GLY A 101 -0.72 36.93 -39.42
N VAL A 102 -0.55 38.24 -39.25
CA VAL A 102 -0.09 38.89 -38.01
C VAL A 102 -1.17 38.89 -36.90
N SER A 103 -2.42 38.58 -37.24
CA SER A 103 -3.57 38.62 -36.32
C SER A 103 -3.68 37.44 -35.35
N ASN A 104 -2.72 36.49 -35.32
CA ASN A 104 -2.70 35.32 -34.42
C ASN A 104 -4.01 34.51 -34.38
N SER A 105 -4.83 34.56 -35.43
CA SER A 105 -6.09 33.81 -35.50
C SER A 105 -5.83 32.39 -36.00
N ILE A 106 -6.19 31.40 -35.18
CA ILE A 106 -6.15 29.98 -35.55
C ILE A 106 -7.20 29.72 -36.64
N ILE A 107 -6.80 29.08 -37.74
CA ILE A 107 -7.66 28.72 -38.88
C ILE A 107 -8.06 27.25 -38.81
N SER A 108 -7.13 26.37 -38.41
CA SER A 108 -7.32 24.92 -38.38
C SER A 108 -6.45 24.28 -37.28
N TRP A 109 -6.87 23.13 -36.78
CA TRP A 109 -6.19 22.38 -35.73
C TRP A 109 -6.49 20.88 -35.82
N THR A 110 -5.61 20.03 -35.30
CA THR A 110 -5.79 18.57 -35.34
C THR A 110 -6.69 18.02 -34.23
N ASP A 111 -6.73 18.67 -33.06
CA ASP A 111 -7.53 18.25 -31.90
C ASP A 111 -7.89 19.44 -30.97
N ASN A 112 -8.91 19.25 -30.12
CA ASN A 112 -9.43 20.23 -29.15
C ASN A 112 -8.92 20.03 -27.72
N ASP A 113 -7.89 19.19 -27.54
CA ASP A 113 -7.40 18.74 -26.23
C ASP A 113 -6.84 19.91 -25.37
N PHE A 114 -6.15 20.86 -26.02
CA PHE A 114 -5.63 22.09 -25.42
C PHE A 114 -5.26 23.14 -26.49
N ILE A 115 -5.02 24.39 -26.07
CA ILE A 115 -4.51 25.48 -26.92
C ILE A 115 -3.27 26.08 -26.26
N ILE A 116 -2.25 26.40 -27.05
CA ILE A 116 -1.03 27.06 -26.58
C ILE A 116 -1.13 28.57 -26.81
N GLU A 117 -1.38 29.30 -25.72
CA GLU A 117 -1.40 30.76 -25.69
C GLU A 117 0.02 31.33 -25.48
N SER A 118 0.91 31.17 -26.46
CA SER A 118 2.24 31.76 -26.46
C SER A 118 2.51 32.59 -27.74
N PRO A 119 3.35 33.65 -27.67
CA PRO A 119 3.75 34.40 -28.85
C PRO A 119 4.39 33.49 -29.91
N ILE A 120 4.18 33.79 -31.20
CA ILE A 120 4.83 33.05 -32.28
C ILE A 120 6.33 33.34 -32.25
N ASN A 121 7.14 32.28 -32.15
CA ASN A 121 8.58 32.36 -31.99
C ASN A 121 9.25 31.73 -33.22
N GLY A 122 9.34 32.51 -34.30
CA GLY A 122 9.57 32.03 -35.68
C GLY A 122 10.72 31.03 -35.86
N ASN A 123 10.42 29.95 -36.58
CA ASN A 123 11.30 28.83 -36.97
C ASN A 123 12.18 28.29 -35.82
N ARG A 124 11.63 28.20 -34.62
CA ARG A 124 12.34 27.69 -33.43
C ARG A 124 11.48 26.72 -32.63
N THR A 125 12.19 25.79 -31.99
CA THR A 125 11.66 24.90 -30.97
C THR A 125 11.93 25.51 -29.59
N TYR A 126 10.88 25.68 -28.79
CA TYR A 126 10.93 26.32 -27.48
C TYR A 126 10.01 25.63 -26.48
N TYR A 127 10.21 25.94 -25.21
CA TYR A 127 9.45 25.38 -24.10
C TYR A 127 8.35 26.34 -23.63
N VAL A 128 7.19 25.80 -23.25
CA VAL A 128 6.06 26.56 -22.69
C VAL A 128 5.51 25.87 -21.45
N HIS A 129 5.44 26.62 -20.35
CA HIS A 129 4.79 26.23 -19.09
C HIS A 129 3.44 26.92 -18.92
N ASN A 130 2.40 26.20 -18.49
CA ASN A 130 1.12 26.78 -18.09
C ASN A 130 0.39 25.92 -17.02
N SER A 131 -0.86 26.30 -16.68
CA SER A 131 -1.65 25.63 -15.63
C SER A 131 -2.10 24.20 -15.97
N ILE A 132 -2.02 23.78 -17.24
CA ILE A 132 -2.45 22.46 -17.70
C ILE A 132 -1.28 21.52 -17.98
N GLY A 133 -0.06 22.04 -18.12
CA GLY A 133 1.11 21.22 -18.38
C GLY A 133 2.35 21.99 -18.83
N ASP A 134 3.35 21.18 -19.19
CA ASP A 134 4.59 21.61 -19.81
C ASP A 134 4.63 21.08 -21.25
N PHE A 135 5.02 21.94 -22.20
CA PHE A 135 4.91 21.67 -23.63
C PHE A 135 6.22 21.96 -24.36
N LEU A 136 6.56 21.08 -25.29
CA LEU A 136 7.53 21.35 -26.35
C LEU A 136 6.75 21.95 -27.52
N VAL A 137 7.15 23.13 -27.98
CA VAL A 137 6.47 23.87 -29.04
C VAL A 137 7.45 24.21 -30.15
N LYS A 138 7.04 24.01 -31.41
CA LYS A 138 7.82 24.39 -32.58
C LYS A 138 6.95 25.20 -33.53
N ASP A 139 7.42 26.38 -33.90
CA ASP A 139 6.73 27.24 -34.86
C ASP A 139 7.48 27.25 -36.18
N ILE A 140 6.81 27.00 -37.30
CA ILE A 140 7.38 27.09 -38.65
C ILE A 140 6.54 28.05 -39.49
N VAL A 141 7.19 29.08 -40.03
CA VAL A 141 6.58 30.18 -40.80
C VAL A 141 6.80 29.95 -42.29
N THR A 142 5.70 29.80 -43.03
CA THR A 142 5.68 29.57 -44.48
C THR A 142 4.76 30.60 -45.15
N GLY A 143 5.35 31.67 -45.70
CA GLY A 143 4.59 32.75 -46.34
C GLY A 143 3.71 33.52 -45.36
N SER A 144 2.39 33.54 -45.57
CA SER A 144 1.40 34.20 -44.69
C SER A 144 0.84 33.29 -43.59
N TYR A 145 1.38 32.08 -43.44
CA TYR A 145 0.89 31.07 -42.50
C TYR A 145 1.99 30.66 -41.52
N THR A 146 1.57 30.31 -40.32
CA THR A 146 2.43 29.71 -39.32
C THR A 146 1.82 28.39 -38.87
N SER A 147 2.58 27.32 -39.00
CA SER A 147 2.26 26.00 -38.46
C SER A 147 2.94 25.87 -37.10
N ARG A 148 2.14 25.71 -36.05
CA ARG A 148 2.59 25.50 -34.68
C ARG A 148 2.36 24.05 -34.29
N PHE A 149 3.41 23.39 -33.84
CA PHE A 149 3.38 22.04 -33.32
C PHE A 149 3.54 22.09 -31.80
N ALA A 150 2.74 21.34 -31.07
CA ALA A 150 2.81 21.27 -29.62
C ALA A 150 2.73 19.82 -29.14
N TYR A 151 3.72 19.41 -28.35
CA TYR A 151 3.75 18.13 -27.67
C TYR A 151 3.72 18.34 -26.16
N ARG A 152 2.76 17.73 -25.47
CA ARG A 152 2.65 17.81 -24.01
C ARG A 152 3.66 16.86 -23.37
N ILE A 153 4.65 17.42 -22.68
CA ILE A 153 5.71 16.69 -21.96
C ILE A 153 5.19 16.23 -20.59
N TYR A 154 4.54 17.15 -19.87
CA TYR A 154 4.05 16.91 -18.51
C TYR A 154 2.62 17.43 -18.37
N ARG A 155 1.79 16.73 -17.60
CA ARG A 155 0.39 17.10 -17.36
C ARG A 155 0.19 17.53 -15.92
N TYR A 156 -0.44 18.68 -15.71
CA TYR A 156 -0.84 19.17 -14.39
C TYR A 156 -2.35 19.02 -14.16
N TYR A 157 -2.71 18.52 -12.98
CA TYR A 157 -4.08 18.56 -12.47
C TYR A 157 -4.15 19.37 -11.17
N ALA A 158 -5.17 20.21 -11.05
CA ALA A 158 -5.46 20.96 -9.82
C ALA A 158 -5.84 20.04 -8.64
N VAL A 159 -6.34 18.84 -8.92
CA VAL A 159 -6.72 17.83 -7.92
C VAL A 159 -6.11 16.49 -8.29
N SER A 160 -5.47 15.83 -7.33
CA SER A 160 -4.90 14.48 -7.49
C SER A 160 -5.81 13.42 -6.85
N ASN A 161 -6.19 12.41 -7.63
CA ASN A 161 -6.99 11.27 -7.17
C ASN A 161 -6.69 9.98 -7.96
N GLU A 162 -7.55 8.97 -7.83
CA GLU A 162 -7.36 7.67 -8.52
C GLU A 162 -7.56 7.72 -10.04
N TYR A 163 -8.13 8.82 -10.56
CA TYR A 163 -8.40 9.05 -11.98
C TYR A 163 -7.54 10.17 -12.57
N LEU A 164 -7.20 11.19 -11.78
CA LEU A 164 -6.44 12.36 -12.20
C LEU A 164 -5.09 12.37 -11.48
N GLN A 165 -4.01 12.12 -12.21
CA GLN A 165 -2.64 12.11 -11.69
C GLN A 165 -1.77 12.99 -12.58
N SER A 166 -1.13 13.99 -11.97
CA SER A 166 -0.13 14.79 -12.65
C SER A 166 1.11 13.93 -12.89
N GLY A 167 1.80 14.12 -14.02
CA GLY A 167 2.96 13.31 -14.37
C GLY A 167 3.45 13.55 -15.79
N LEU A 168 4.56 12.91 -16.13
CA LEU A 168 5.07 12.84 -17.50
C LEU A 168 4.03 12.19 -18.42
N ASN A 169 4.05 12.60 -19.69
CA ASN A 169 3.28 11.96 -20.73
C ASN A 169 3.60 10.45 -20.75
N PRO A 170 2.61 9.54 -20.62
CA PRO A 170 2.86 8.09 -20.53
C PRO A 170 3.65 7.48 -21.68
N ASN A 171 3.70 8.14 -22.84
CA ASN A 171 4.50 7.71 -23.99
C ASN A 171 6.00 7.90 -23.76
N ILE A 172 6.37 8.82 -22.88
CA ILE A 172 7.73 8.95 -22.37
C ILE A 172 7.90 7.83 -21.33
N ASP A 173 8.49 6.70 -21.74
CA ASP A 173 8.71 5.51 -20.91
C ASP A 173 9.76 5.75 -19.80
N ILE A 174 9.46 6.66 -18.88
CA ILE A 174 10.28 7.01 -17.73
C ILE A 174 9.42 6.91 -16.48
N SER A 175 9.82 6.04 -15.58
CA SER A 175 9.10 5.76 -14.33
C SER A 175 9.54 6.59 -13.13
N LYS A 176 10.53 7.49 -13.30
CA LYS A 176 10.95 8.43 -12.26
C LYS A 176 10.07 9.68 -12.28
N GLU A 177 9.72 10.16 -11.09
CA GLU A 177 9.03 11.45 -10.95
C GLU A 177 10.00 12.59 -11.27
N VAL A 178 9.53 13.54 -12.06
CA VAL A 178 10.32 14.68 -12.53
C VAL A 178 9.62 15.97 -12.14
N GLU A 179 10.42 16.95 -11.77
CA GLU A 179 10.01 18.34 -11.73
C GLU A 179 10.75 19.08 -12.83
N ILE A 180 9.98 19.75 -13.68
CA ILE A 180 10.52 20.56 -14.77
C ILE A 180 10.77 21.97 -14.23
N SER A 181 11.92 22.54 -14.55
CA SER A 181 12.33 23.87 -14.15
C SER A 181 12.84 24.67 -15.33
N ASP A 182 12.39 25.92 -15.45
CA ASP A 182 12.83 26.83 -16.51
C ASP A 182 14.26 27.37 -16.25
N ASN A 183 14.87 27.00 -15.12
CA ASN A 183 16.20 27.47 -14.74
C ASN A 183 17.30 26.47 -15.11
N LYS A 184 18.19 26.89 -16.02
CA LYS A 184 19.37 26.11 -16.46
C LYS A 184 20.31 25.67 -15.34
N GLN A 185 20.31 26.35 -14.18
CA GLN A 185 21.18 26.03 -13.05
C GLN A 185 20.57 25.00 -12.09
N ILE A 186 19.29 24.65 -12.25
CA ILE A 186 18.56 23.78 -11.33
C ILE A 186 18.27 22.44 -12.03
N GLY A 187 19.12 21.44 -11.76
CA GLY A 187 18.97 20.09 -12.32
C GLY A 187 19.76 19.87 -13.60
N GLU A 188 19.36 18.83 -14.35
CA GLU A 188 20.02 18.44 -15.60
C GLU A 188 19.37 19.15 -16.79
N PRO A 189 20.11 19.85 -17.66
CA PRO A 189 19.54 20.61 -18.76
C PRO A 189 19.10 19.71 -19.93
N ILE A 190 17.99 20.06 -20.55
CA ILE A 190 17.46 19.51 -21.80
C ILE A 190 17.56 20.59 -22.89
N SER A 191 18.00 20.19 -24.07
CA SER A 191 18.21 21.09 -25.22
C SER A 191 17.41 20.63 -26.44
N ASN A 192 17.20 21.52 -27.41
CA ASN A 192 16.64 21.18 -28.72
C ASN A 192 17.70 20.60 -29.67
N SER A 193 17.30 20.25 -30.89
CA SER A 193 18.17 19.75 -31.97
C SER A 193 19.34 20.68 -32.33
N ASN A 194 19.24 21.97 -32.02
CA ASN A 194 20.26 23.00 -32.25
C ASN A 194 21.15 23.29 -31.02
N ASP A 195 21.12 22.42 -29.99
CA ASP A 195 21.80 22.60 -28.70
C ASP A 195 21.35 23.85 -27.90
N GLU A 196 20.20 24.44 -28.24
CA GLU A 196 19.62 25.54 -27.45
C GLU A 196 18.86 24.99 -26.24
N PHE A 197 19.03 25.64 -25.09
CA PHE A 197 18.41 25.22 -23.84
C PHE A 197 16.88 25.36 -23.88
N LEU A 198 16.16 24.31 -23.49
CA LEU A 198 14.70 24.30 -23.37
C LEU A 198 14.26 24.46 -21.91
N PHE A 199 14.65 23.50 -21.07
CA PHE A 199 14.32 23.46 -19.65
C PHE A 199 15.31 22.52 -18.93
N SER A 200 15.28 22.51 -17.61
CA SER A 200 16.02 21.56 -16.79
C SER A 200 15.07 20.58 -16.11
N VAL A 201 15.56 19.37 -15.86
CA VAL A 201 14.84 18.35 -15.12
C VAL A 201 15.49 18.09 -13.77
N VAL A 202 14.67 18.16 -12.73
CA VAL A 202 15.03 17.73 -11.38
C VAL A 202 14.32 16.41 -11.11
N TRP A 203 15.08 15.33 -11.16
CA TRP A 203 14.58 14.01 -10.75
C TRP A 203 14.43 14.02 -9.23
N LYS A 204 13.21 13.88 -8.75
CA LYS A 204 12.98 13.77 -7.31
C LYS A 204 13.62 12.50 -6.80
N THR A 205 14.30 12.57 -5.66
CA THR A 205 14.66 11.38 -4.88
C THR A 205 13.35 10.74 -4.43
N ASN A 206 12.88 9.79 -5.24
CA ASN A 206 11.50 9.31 -5.34
C ASN A 206 10.79 9.09 -4.00
N ASP A 207 9.77 9.91 -3.71
CA ASP A 207 8.71 9.56 -2.75
C ASP A 207 7.78 8.45 -3.30
N GLN A 208 7.90 8.09 -4.59
CA GLN A 208 7.02 7.09 -5.24
C GLN A 208 7.78 6.06 -6.10
N ILE A 209 8.82 5.43 -5.56
CA ILE A 209 9.38 4.22 -6.19
C ILE A 209 8.25 3.18 -6.34
N PRO A 210 8.08 2.56 -7.52
CA PRO A 210 7.06 1.54 -7.71
C PRO A 210 7.17 0.46 -6.62
N PRO A 211 6.07 0.13 -5.91
CA PRO A 211 6.05 -0.87 -4.84
C PRO A 211 6.77 -2.19 -5.18
N GLN A 212 6.70 -2.60 -6.45
CA GLN A 212 7.32 -3.81 -6.98
C GLN A 212 8.84 -3.73 -6.99
N THR A 213 9.42 -2.55 -7.22
CA THR A 213 10.86 -2.33 -7.23
C THR A 213 11.44 -2.55 -5.84
N TYR A 214 10.77 -2.07 -4.78
CA TYR A 214 11.14 -2.39 -3.40
C TYR A 214 11.12 -3.90 -3.14
N GLY A 215 10.06 -4.59 -3.58
CA GLY A 215 9.94 -6.04 -3.46
C GLY A 215 11.05 -6.80 -4.18
N LEU A 216 11.45 -6.34 -5.37
CA LEU A 216 12.53 -6.95 -6.16
C LEU A 216 13.90 -6.72 -5.52
N ILE A 217 14.22 -5.49 -5.12
CA ILE A 217 15.48 -5.17 -4.41
C ILE A 217 15.59 -6.00 -3.13
N TYR A 218 14.50 -6.08 -2.36
CA TYR A 218 14.44 -6.92 -1.15
C TYR A 218 14.61 -8.41 -1.47
N GLY A 219 13.98 -8.91 -2.54
CA GLY A 219 14.13 -10.29 -3.00
C GLY A 219 15.57 -10.66 -3.37
N LEU A 220 16.28 -9.79 -4.10
CA LEU A 220 17.69 -9.98 -4.44
C LEU A 220 18.57 -9.97 -3.18
N PHE A 221 18.28 -9.05 -2.25
CA PHE A 221 19.00 -8.95 -0.98
C PHE A 221 18.83 -10.20 -0.11
N VAL A 222 17.59 -10.70 0.04
CA VAL A 222 17.30 -11.94 0.77
C VAL A 222 17.91 -13.17 0.09
N LEU A 223 17.87 -13.24 -1.25
CA LEU A 223 18.50 -14.34 -1.99
C LEU A 223 20.02 -14.36 -1.78
N SER A 224 20.65 -13.19 -1.79
CA SER A 224 22.08 -13.05 -1.48
C SER A 224 22.40 -13.53 -0.07
N PHE A 225 21.60 -13.13 0.94
CA PHE A 225 21.72 -13.60 2.32
C PHE A 225 21.64 -15.14 2.40
N MET A 226 20.60 -15.72 1.80
CA MET A 226 20.39 -17.18 1.83
C MET A 226 21.54 -17.95 1.18
N LEU A 227 22.06 -17.47 0.05
CA LEU A 227 23.23 -18.06 -0.62
C LEU A 227 24.50 -17.94 0.22
N PHE A 228 24.72 -16.80 0.87
CA PHE A 228 25.89 -16.60 1.74
C PHE A 228 25.87 -17.50 2.97
N VAL A 229 24.69 -17.64 3.60
CA VAL A 229 24.50 -18.58 4.72
C VAL A 229 24.72 -20.02 4.24
N ALA A 230 24.15 -20.42 3.08
CA ALA A 230 24.37 -21.76 2.53
C ALA A 230 25.85 -22.04 2.22
N PHE A 231 26.57 -21.07 1.64
CA PHE A 231 28.00 -21.12 1.38
C PHE A 231 28.82 -21.30 2.67
N SER A 232 28.57 -20.47 3.69
CA SER A 232 29.29 -20.54 4.97
C SER A 232 29.08 -21.90 5.66
N GLN A 233 27.86 -22.44 5.63
CA GLN A 233 27.57 -23.76 6.19
C GLN A 233 28.34 -24.89 5.49
N GLN A 234 28.53 -24.81 4.18
CA GLN A 234 29.33 -25.78 3.42
C GLN A 234 30.81 -25.69 3.78
N ILE A 235 31.37 -24.48 3.85
CA ILE A 235 32.75 -24.24 4.27
C ILE A 235 32.99 -24.82 5.67
N ILE A 236 32.16 -24.45 6.65
CA ILE A 236 32.30 -24.93 8.03
C ILE A 236 32.25 -26.46 8.08
N SER A 237 31.38 -27.10 7.28
CA SER A 237 31.31 -28.56 7.22
C SER A 237 32.55 -29.24 6.61
N LYS A 238 33.32 -28.52 5.79
CA LYS A 238 34.57 -29.02 5.21
C LYS A 238 35.75 -28.92 6.17
N TYR A 239 35.80 -27.86 6.98
CA TYR A 239 36.93 -27.60 7.90
C TYR A 239 36.78 -28.29 9.27
N PHE A 240 35.56 -28.46 9.79
CA PHE A 240 35.34 -29.05 11.10
C PHE A 240 34.89 -30.51 11.02
N SER A 241 35.79 -31.43 11.37
CA SER A 241 35.51 -32.88 11.43
C SER A 241 34.62 -33.27 12.62
N ASN A 242 34.72 -32.56 13.76
CA ASN A 242 33.87 -32.81 14.93
C ASN A 242 32.48 -32.19 14.70
N LYS A 243 31.44 -33.04 14.73
CA LYS A 243 30.06 -32.66 14.43
C LYS A 243 29.46 -31.65 15.41
N ALA A 244 29.81 -31.71 16.70
CA ALA A 244 29.29 -30.78 17.70
C ALA A 244 29.92 -29.40 17.52
N ILE A 245 31.24 -29.34 17.32
CA ILE A 245 31.95 -28.09 17.02
C ILE A 245 31.43 -27.50 15.71
N CYS A 246 31.27 -28.32 14.67
CA CYS A 246 30.69 -27.90 13.40
C CYS A 246 29.29 -27.28 13.56
N LEU A 247 28.43 -27.85 14.42
CA LEU A 247 27.10 -27.29 14.70
C LEU A 247 27.21 -25.92 15.40
N ILE A 248 28.01 -25.82 16.47
CA ILE A 248 28.20 -24.57 17.21
C ILE A 248 28.77 -23.49 16.30
N SER A 249 29.80 -23.81 15.50
CA SER A 249 30.38 -22.89 14.52
C SER A 249 29.36 -22.42 13.49
N LYS A 250 28.48 -23.30 12.98
CA LYS A 250 27.39 -22.90 12.07
C LYS A 250 26.44 -21.91 12.74
N ILE A 251 26.00 -22.20 13.97
CA ILE A 251 25.07 -21.31 14.69
C ILE A 251 25.69 -19.94 14.91
N VAL A 252 26.92 -19.88 15.42
CA VAL A 252 27.64 -18.63 15.68
C VAL A 252 27.83 -17.83 14.39
N VAL A 253 28.28 -18.46 13.31
CA VAL A 253 28.48 -17.77 12.02
C VAL A 253 27.15 -17.28 11.44
N ILE A 254 26.06 -18.04 11.53
CA ILE A 254 24.74 -17.60 11.08
C ILE A 254 24.29 -16.32 11.82
N ILE A 255 24.48 -16.27 13.14
CA ILE A 255 24.14 -15.08 13.96
C ILE A 255 25.01 -13.87 13.59
N ILE A 256 26.30 -14.09 13.35
CA ILE A 256 27.20 -13.00 12.91
C ILE A 256 26.80 -12.49 11.53
N ILE A 257 26.49 -13.40 10.59
CA ILE A 257 26.03 -13.04 9.24
C ILE A 257 24.74 -12.23 9.32
N ASP A 258 23.77 -12.68 10.12
CA ASP A 258 22.51 -11.99 10.35
C ASP A 258 22.72 -10.55 10.84
N TYR A 259 23.56 -10.37 11.86
CA TYR A 259 23.91 -9.05 12.37
C TYR A 259 24.56 -8.15 11.30
N ILE A 260 25.55 -8.65 10.56
CA ILE A 260 26.20 -7.88 9.49
C ILE A 260 25.20 -7.54 8.37
N TRP A 261 24.35 -8.47 7.96
CA TRP A 261 23.39 -8.25 6.88
C TRP A 261 22.39 -7.16 7.22
N GLN A 262 21.83 -7.19 8.43
CA GLN A 262 20.80 -6.24 8.84
C GLN A 262 21.34 -4.83 9.13
N TYR A 263 22.52 -4.72 9.73
CA TYR A 263 23.03 -3.41 10.20
C TYR A 263 24.09 -2.78 9.29
N ALA A 264 24.85 -3.57 8.53
CA ALA A 264 25.93 -3.04 7.69
C ALA A 264 25.63 -3.11 6.19
N LEU A 265 24.97 -4.17 5.71
CA LEU A 265 24.80 -4.42 4.28
C LEU A 265 23.41 -4.06 3.74
N LEU A 266 22.45 -3.71 4.59
CA LEU A 266 21.09 -3.38 4.18
C LEU A 266 21.09 -2.14 3.26
N PRO A 267 20.59 -2.25 2.01
CA PRO A 267 20.47 -1.10 1.11
C PRO A 267 19.65 0.03 1.74
N ARG A 268 20.16 1.27 1.69
CA ARG A 268 19.51 2.44 2.31
C ARG A 268 18.06 2.63 1.84
N ILE A 269 17.81 2.41 0.56
CA ILE A 269 16.47 2.49 -0.04
C ILE A 269 15.44 1.58 0.64
N LEU A 270 15.87 0.44 1.19
CA LEU A 270 14.98 -0.47 1.89
C LEU A 270 14.67 0.02 3.31
N ILE A 271 15.58 0.76 3.95
CA ILE A 271 15.38 1.33 5.30
C ILE A 271 14.21 2.31 5.27
N ASP A 272 14.18 3.18 4.26
CA ASP A 272 13.13 4.19 4.07
C ASP A 272 11.85 3.60 3.45
N SER A 273 11.89 2.33 3.06
CA SER A 273 10.76 1.67 2.40
C SER A 273 9.65 1.27 3.37
N PRO A 274 8.41 1.09 2.86
CA PRO A 274 7.31 0.51 3.63
C PRO A 274 7.59 -0.88 4.23
N LEU A 275 8.61 -1.63 3.78
CA LEU A 275 8.93 -2.95 4.37
C LEU A 275 9.61 -2.83 5.74
N PHE A 276 10.39 -1.77 5.95
CA PHE A 276 11.16 -1.55 7.17
C PHE A 276 10.56 -0.46 8.06
N SER A 277 9.44 0.15 7.64
CA SER A 277 8.69 1.10 8.45
C SER A 277 7.85 0.43 9.55
N PRO A 278 7.94 0.88 10.81
CA PRO A 278 7.05 0.45 11.89
C PRO A 278 5.58 0.84 11.66
N THR A 279 5.28 1.79 10.77
CA THR A 279 3.91 2.22 10.48
C THR A 279 3.12 1.20 9.66
N THR A 280 3.81 0.30 8.95
CA THR A 280 3.16 -0.74 8.14
C THR A 280 2.93 -2.02 8.94
N PHE A 281 3.90 -2.40 9.76
CA PHE A 281 3.84 -3.53 10.66
C PHE A 281 4.81 -3.30 11.82
N ALA A 282 4.32 -3.49 13.04
CA ALA A 282 5.17 -3.55 14.23
C ALA A 282 4.57 -4.53 15.21
N SER A 283 5.38 -5.39 15.80
CA SER A 283 4.97 -6.25 16.91
C SER A 283 5.90 -6.06 18.09
N ALA A 284 5.53 -6.63 19.24
CA ALA A 284 6.35 -6.55 20.45
C ALA A 284 7.77 -7.11 20.26
N ALA A 285 7.96 -8.04 19.31
CA ALA A 285 9.24 -8.69 19.04
C ALA A 285 9.96 -8.17 17.78
N PHE A 286 9.24 -7.54 16.85
CA PHE A 286 9.79 -7.15 15.55
C PHE A 286 9.32 -5.76 15.12
N ASN A 287 10.27 -4.88 14.79
CA ASN A 287 9.97 -3.50 14.42
C ASN A 287 9.45 -3.34 12.99
N SER A 288 9.57 -4.38 12.15
CA SER A 288 9.13 -4.34 10.75
C SER A 288 8.95 -5.74 10.16
N ILE A 289 8.24 -5.82 9.02
CA ILE A 289 7.97 -7.10 8.35
C ILE A 289 9.20 -7.64 7.61
N GLY A 290 10.07 -6.75 7.12
CA GLY A 290 11.37 -7.10 6.56
C GLY A 290 12.27 -7.73 7.62
N ALA A 291 12.37 -7.10 8.78
CA ALA A 291 13.13 -7.65 9.90
C ALA A 291 12.57 -9.01 10.35
N LEU A 292 11.25 -9.14 10.51
CA LEU A 292 10.59 -10.42 10.83
C LEU A 292 11.04 -11.55 9.89
N ASN A 293 11.02 -11.31 8.58
CA ASN A 293 11.39 -12.32 7.58
C ASN A 293 12.86 -12.75 7.71
N ILE A 294 13.79 -11.80 7.87
CA ILE A 294 15.22 -12.12 8.00
C ILE A 294 15.47 -12.95 9.26
N HIS A 295 14.90 -12.56 10.41
CA HIS A 295 15.03 -13.32 11.65
C HIS A 295 14.45 -14.74 11.53
N LEU A 296 13.30 -14.91 10.89
CA LEU A 296 12.73 -16.24 10.65
C LEU A 296 13.60 -17.09 9.72
N LEU A 297 14.20 -16.51 8.69
CA LEU A 297 15.16 -17.22 7.84
C LEU A 297 16.41 -17.64 8.62
N THR A 298 16.92 -16.76 9.49
CA THR A 298 18.04 -17.06 10.40
C THR A 298 17.71 -18.26 11.30
N ILE A 299 16.52 -18.26 11.93
CA ILE A 299 16.04 -19.39 12.75
C ILE A 299 15.89 -20.66 11.90
N LEU A 300 15.40 -20.55 10.67
CA LEU A 300 15.28 -21.69 9.75
C LEU A 300 16.64 -22.30 9.41
N PHE A 301 17.67 -21.50 9.10
CA PHE A 301 19.00 -22.02 8.83
C PHE A 301 19.64 -22.67 10.07
N ILE A 302 19.35 -22.17 11.27
CA ILE A 302 19.71 -22.82 12.53
C ILE A 302 18.97 -24.16 12.68
N ALA A 303 17.66 -24.19 12.41
CA ALA A 303 16.86 -25.41 12.44
C ALA A 303 17.35 -26.45 11.43
N PHE A 304 17.81 -26.03 10.24
CA PHE A 304 18.46 -26.88 9.26
C PHE A 304 19.80 -27.41 9.76
N ALA A 305 20.64 -26.57 10.38
CA ALA A 305 21.92 -27.01 10.96
C ALA A 305 21.71 -28.07 12.06
N ILE A 306 20.74 -27.84 12.95
CA ILE A 306 20.32 -28.79 14.00
C ILE A 306 19.78 -30.07 13.35
N GLY A 307 18.87 -29.97 12.38
CA GLY A 307 18.30 -31.12 11.68
C GLY A 307 19.33 -31.98 10.96
N ASN A 308 20.38 -31.36 10.40
CA ASN A 308 21.49 -32.05 9.76
C ASN A 308 22.43 -32.72 10.78
N TYR A 309 22.66 -32.11 11.94
CA TYR A 309 23.37 -32.76 13.05
C TYR A 309 22.62 -34.01 13.53
N LEU A 310 21.29 -33.91 13.68
CA LEU A 310 20.42 -35.00 14.11
C LEU A 310 20.25 -36.12 13.06
N LYS A 311 20.48 -35.84 11.76
CA LYS A 311 20.42 -36.84 10.66
C LYS A 311 21.37 -38.02 10.85
N ASN A 312 22.48 -37.83 11.56
CA ASN A 312 23.55 -38.82 11.67
C ASN A 312 23.30 -39.92 12.71
N ASN A 313 22.07 -40.43 12.75
CA ASN A 313 21.66 -41.59 13.55
C ASN A 313 21.90 -41.43 15.07
N ILE A 314 21.99 -40.19 15.57
CA ILE A 314 22.07 -39.90 17.01
C ILE A 314 20.82 -40.48 17.69
N PHE A 315 19.65 -40.21 17.11
CA PHE A 315 18.37 -40.76 17.55
C PHE A 315 18.28 -42.27 17.40
N GLU A 316 18.97 -42.88 16.44
CA GLU A 316 18.99 -44.34 16.31
C GLU A 316 19.75 -45.02 17.45
N LYS A 317 20.80 -44.39 17.97
CA LYS A 317 21.62 -44.91 19.08
C LYS A 317 21.00 -44.69 20.47
N LEU A 318 19.94 -43.90 20.58
CA LEU A 318 19.28 -43.60 21.84
C LEU A 318 18.40 -44.78 22.31
N GLY A 319 18.57 -45.17 23.58
CA GLY A 319 17.71 -46.15 24.25
C GLY A 319 16.27 -45.64 24.46
N ASN A 320 15.36 -46.55 24.80
CA ASN A 320 13.92 -46.29 24.85
C ASN A 320 13.53 -45.19 25.88
N LYS A 321 14.18 -45.14 27.07
CA LYS A 321 13.91 -44.10 28.09
C LYS A 321 14.33 -42.71 27.61
N LYS A 322 15.53 -42.56 27.07
CA LYS A 322 16.02 -41.27 26.56
C LYS A 322 15.22 -40.82 25.33
N SER A 323 14.85 -41.75 24.44
CA SER A 323 13.99 -41.45 23.28
C SER A 323 12.62 -40.92 23.70
N PHE A 324 12.03 -41.46 24.76
CA PHE A 324 10.77 -40.95 25.31
C PHE A 324 10.90 -39.53 25.87
N ILE A 325 11.97 -39.23 26.62
CA ILE A 325 12.23 -37.89 27.15
C ILE A 325 12.41 -36.87 26.02
N PHE A 326 13.21 -37.20 25.00
CA PHE A 326 13.38 -36.32 23.84
C PHE A 326 12.09 -36.13 23.05
N TYR A 327 11.26 -37.17 22.93
CA TYR A 327 9.95 -37.06 22.30
C TYR A 327 9.03 -36.12 23.09
N LEU A 328 8.98 -36.24 24.43
CA LEU A 328 8.20 -35.33 25.28
C LEU A 328 8.67 -33.88 25.14
N PHE A 329 9.98 -33.66 25.12
CA PHE A 329 10.55 -32.33 24.88
C PHE A 329 10.18 -31.80 23.49
N SER A 330 10.18 -32.65 22.46
CA SER A 330 9.76 -32.23 21.11
C SER A 330 8.29 -31.83 21.04
N VAL A 331 7.42 -32.51 21.79
CA VAL A 331 5.99 -32.16 21.89
C VAL A 331 5.81 -30.78 22.52
N LEU A 332 6.55 -30.47 23.59
CA LEU A 332 6.54 -29.15 24.21
C LEU A 332 7.04 -28.07 23.23
N LEU A 333 8.15 -28.34 22.54
CA LEU A 333 8.70 -27.44 21.53
C LEU A 333 7.69 -27.18 20.40
N PHE A 334 6.91 -28.18 20.00
CA PHE A 334 5.85 -28.02 18.99
C PHE A 334 4.70 -27.15 19.47
N ALA A 335 4.28 -27.27 20.73
CA ALA A 335 3.29 -26.37 21.31
C ALA A 335 3.75 -24.92 21.21
N ILE A 336 5.00 -24.65 21.63
CA ILE A 336 5.60 -23.31 21.60
C ILE A 336 5.65 -22.77 20.16
N ILE A 337 6.10 -23.57 19.19
CA ILE A 337 6.17 -23.13 17.80
C ILE A 337 4.77 -22.85 17.22
N LEU A 338 3.75 -23.67 17.54
CA LEU A 338 2.38 -23.44 17.07
C LEU A 338 1.78 -22.14 17.62
N HIS A 339 1.98 -21.87 18.92
CA HIS A 339 1.59 -20.59 19.52
C HIS A 339 2.35 -19.43 18.89
N PHE A 340 3.65 -19.57 18.65
CA PHE A 340 4.45 -18.55 17.98
C PHE A 340 3.93 -18.26 16.55
N ILE A 341 3.58 -19.29 15.77
CA ILE A 341 2.97 -19.10 14.44
C ILE A 341 1.63 -18.37 14.57
N LYS A 342 0.79 -18.74 15.55
CA LYS A 342 -0.50 -18.06 15.78
C LYS A 342 -0.32 -16.59 16.16
N ILE A 343 0.68 -16.26 16.98
CA ILE A 343 1.04 -14.88 17.32
C ILE A 343 1.42 -14.11 16.07
N ILE A 344 2.26 -14.67 15.18
CA ILE A 344 2.60 -14.02 13.91
C ILE A 344 1.35 -13.77 13.07
N VAL A 345 0.44 -14.73 12.94
CA VAL A 345 -0.82 -14.52 12.19
C VAL A 345 -1.65 -13.39 12.82
N SER A 346 -1.74 -13.35 14.14
CA SER A 346 -2.44 -12.29 14.89
C SER A 346 -1.81 -10.91 14.66
N ASP A 347 -0.49 -10.80 14.78
CA ASP A 347 0.25 -9.56 14.55
C ASP A 347 0.10 -9.06 13.12
N LEU A 348 0.15 -9.96 12.13
CA LEU A 348 -0.05 -9.59 10.73
C LEU A 348 -1.45 -9.01 10.47
N ILE A 349 -2.47 -9.38 11.26
CA ILE A 349 -3.85 -8.93 11.05
C ILE A 349 -4.19 -7.71 11.88
N PHE A 350 -3.82 -7.67 13.16
CA PHE A 350 -4.20 -6.57 14.08
C PHE A 350 -3.15 -5.47 14.17
N ASN A 351 -1.86 -5.81 14.06
CA ASN A 351 -0.75 -4.87 14.21
C ASN A 351 -0.15 -4.45 12.86
N SER A 352 -0.97 -4.50 11.81
CA SER A 352 -0.59 -4.08 10.46
C SER A 352 -1.66 -3.22 9.82
N THR A 353 -1.24 -2.23 9.04
CA THR A 353 -2.13 -1.44 8.17
C THR A 353 -2.45 -2.16 6.86
N ILE A 354 -1.87 -3.35 6.64
CA ILE A 354 -1.99 -4.14 5.42
C ILE A 354 -3.26 -4.99 5.46
N SER A 355 -4.01 -5.01 4.35
CA SER A 355 -5.19 -5.86 4.22
C SER A 355 -4.81 -7.28 3.77
N TYR A 356 -5.08 -8.28 4.62
CA TYR A 356 -4.92 -9.71 4.31
C TYR A 356 -6.23 -10.39 3.89
N ASP A 357 -7.03 -9.72 3.03
CA ASP A 357 -8.25 -10.31 2.45
C ASP A 357 -7.91 -11.22 1.25
N LEU A 358 -7.54 -12.46 1.56
CA LEU A 358 -7.11 -13.47 0.58
C LEU A 358 -8.21 -13.89 -0.41
N SER A 359 -9.47 -13.52 -0.16
CA SER A 359 -10.57 -13.74 -1.11
C SER A 359 -10.45 -12.85 -2.36
N ARG A 360 -9.77 -11.70 -2.24
CA ARG A 360 -9.55 -10.70 -3.30
C ARG A 360 -8.08 -10.67 -3.71
N ILE A 361 -7.58 -11.82 -4.19
CA ILE A 361 -6.16 -12.02 -4.51
C ILE A 361 -5.56 -10.98 -5.48
N SER A 362 -6.36 -10.42 -6.38
CA SER A 362 -5.92 -9.39 -7.35
C SER A 362 -5.61 -8.02 -6.73
N HIS A 363 -5.94 -7.81 -5.45
CA HIS A 363 -5.70 -6.57 -4.71
C HIS A 363 -4.69 -6.73 -3.58
N ILE A 364 -4.03 -7.89 -3.47
CA ILE A 364 -3.03 -8.13 -2.43
C ILE A 364 -1.77 -7.32 -2.74
N SER A 365 -1.27 -6.59 -1.73
CA SER A 365 -0.03 -5.82 -1.84
C SER A 365 1.20 -6.72 -1.80
N TYR A 366 2.31 -6.27 -2.38
CA TYR A 366 3.58 -7.00 -2.30
C TYR A 366 4.05 -7.23 -0.84
N ILE A 367 3.74 -6.30 0.08
CA ILE A 367 4.07 -6.42 1.50
C ILE A 367 3.26 -7.53 2.16
N ALA A 368 1.99 -7.70 1.79
CA ALA A 368 1.17 -8.82 2.25
C ALA A 368 1.77 -10.16 1.80
N VAL A 369 2.28 -10.25 0.57
CA VAL A 369 2.98 -11.45 0.08
C VAL A 369 4.21 -11.75 0.95
N ILE A 370 4.99 -10.73 1.31
CA ILE A 370 6.16 -10.87 2.21
C ILE A 370 5.75 -11.33 3.62
N GLY A 371 4.61 -10.87 4.14
CA GLY A 371 4.02 -11.40 5.38
C GLY A 371 3.61 -12.87 5.28
N LEU A 372 3.04 -13.30 4.15
CA LEU A 372 2.72 -14.71 3.92
C LEU A 372 3.99 -15.58 3.75
N VAL A 373 5.06 -15.03 3.17
CA VAL A 373 6.37 -15.70 3.12
C VAL A 373 6.91 -15.94 4.52
N ALA A 374 6.81 -14.98 5.44
CA ALA A 374 7.19 -15.15 6.84
C ALA A 374 6.47 -16.36 7.47
N LEU A 375 5.15 -16.49 7.27
CA LEU A 375 4.39 -17.65 7.75
C LEU A 375 4.86 -18.97 7.12
N GLY A 376 5.14 -18.97 5.82
CA GLY A 376 5.66 -20.14 5.13
C GLY A 376 7.05 -20.56 5.64
N VAL A 377 7.92 -19.60 5.98
CA VAL A 377 9.21 -19.86 6.65
C VAL A 377 8.97 -20.48 8.02
N SER A 378 8.05 -19.94 8.82
CA SER A 378 7.71 -20.50 10.15
C SER A 378 7.18 -21.93 10.08
N ILE A 379 6.33 -22.25 9.09
CA ILE A 379 5.87 -23.62 8.82
C ILE A 379 7.06 -24.50 8.40
N SER A 380 8.00 -23.98 7.61
CA SER A 380 9.20 -24.70 7.20
C SER A 380 10.11 -25.02 8.39
N ILE A 381 10.24 -24.11 9.36
CA ILE A 381 10.93 -24.36 10.63
C ILE A 381 10.26 -25.54 11.35
N PHE A 382 8.93 -25.47 11.51
CA PHE A 382 8.15 -26.53 12.16
C PHE A 382 8.38 -27.87 11.47
N ILE A 383 8.15 -27.99 10.16
CA ILE A 383 8.27 -29.25 9.41
C ILE A 383 9.69 -29.83 9.53
N SER A 384 10.72 -28.96 9.44
CA SER A 384 12.12 -29.38 9.49
C SER A 384 12.50 -30.03 10.82
N LEU A 385 11.99 -29.49 11.93
CA LEU A 385 12.19 -30.07 13.27
C LEU A 385 11.26 -31.26 13.52
N PHE A 386 10.00 -31.15 13.08
CA PHE A 386 8.93 -32.10 13.32
C PHE A 386 9.20 -33.47 12.70
N VAL A 387 9.56 -33.51 11.41
CA VAL A 387 9.89 -34.76 10.72
C VAL A 387 11.04 -35.50 11.42
N ARG A 388 12.01 -34.78 11.96
CA ARG A 388 13.15 -35.36 12.67
C ARG A 388 12.76 -35.89 14.04
N ALA A 389 11.99 -35.14 14.82
CA ALA A 389 11.55 -35.62 16.13
C ALA A 389 10.59 -36.80 16.02
N ASN A 390 9.73 -36.84 14.99
CA ASN A 390 8.82 -37.97 14.75
C ASN A 390 9.54 -39.29 14.43
N SER A 391 10.80 -39.25 14.00
CA SER A 391 11.59 -40.49 13.90
C SER A 391 11.75 -41.19 15.25
N LEU A 392 11.70 -40.45 16.37
CA LEU A 392 11.71 -41.02 17.73
C LEU A 392 10.39 -41.73 18.05
N ALA A 393 9.27 -41.21 17.57
CA ALA A 393 7.95 -41.80 17.82
C ALA A 393 7.87 -43.24 17.30
N SER A 394 8.52 -43.54 16.17
CA SER A 394 8.57 -44.89 15.59
C SER A 394 9.21 -45.95 16.49
N LYS A 395 10.03 -45.52 17.48
CA LYS A 395 10.67 -46.40 18.47
C LYS A 395 9.87 -46.60 19.74
N LEU A 396 8.83 -45.80 19.94
CA LEU A 396 8.03 -45.80 21.15
C LEU A 396 6.81 -46.70 20.97
N SER A 397 6.39 -47.37 22.05
CA SER A 397 5.11 -48.08 22.05
C SER A 397 3.95 -47.08 21.97
N LEU A 398 2.82 -47.51 21.41
CA LEU A 398 1.61 -46.69 21.31
C LEU A 398 1.20 -46.08 22.67
N ARG A 399 1.37 -46.83 23.77
CA ARG A 399 1.12 -46.34 25.14
C ARG A 399 1.94 -45.09 25.47
N LYS A 400 3.23 -45.06 25.10
CA LYS A 400 4.10 -43.90 25.35
C LYS A 400 3.74 -42.71 24.46
N GLN A 401 3.34 -42.96 23.22
CA GLN A 401 2.83 -41.91 22.33
C GLN A 401 1.56 -41.28 22.89
N ILE A 402 0.62 -42.10 23.38
CA ILE A 402 -0.62 -41.64 24.03
C ILE A 402 -0.31 -40.81 25.28
N ILE A 403 0.64 -41.22 26.12
CA ILE A 403 1.06 -40.43 27.29
C ILE A 403 1.54 -39.04 26.87
N ALA A 404 2.37 -38.93 25.82
CA ALA A 404 2.84 -37.63 25.34
C ALA A 404 1.70 -36.76 24.79
N ILE A 405 0.69 -37.36 24.13
CA ILE A 405 -0.51 -36.67 23.68
C ILE A 405 -1.30 -36.15 24.89
N ILE A 406 -1.51 -36.96 25.92
CA ILE A 406 -2.22 -36.55 27.15
C ILE A 406 -1.48 -35.39 27.83
N VAL A 407 -0.15 -35.45 27.91
CA VAL A 407 0.65 -34.35 28.48
C VAL A 407 0.44 -33.07 27.67
N PHE A 408 0.46 -33.14 26.34
CA PHE A 408 0.16 -31.97 25.50
C PHE A 408 -1.24 -31.42 25.75
N VAL A 409 -2.26 -32.29 25.80
CA VAL A 409 -3.66 -31.89 26.06
C VAL A 409 -3.77 -31.17 27.40
N ILE A 410 -3.13 -31.69 28.46
CA ILE A 410 -3.12 -31.05 29.78
C ILE A 410 -2.47 -29.67 29.71
N ILE A 411 -1.31 -29.55 29.04
CA ILE A 411 -0.60 -28.27 28.89
C ILE A 411 -1.47 -27.25 28.15
N GLU A 412 -2.10 -27.63 27.04
CA GLU A 412 -2.96 -26.71 26.28
C GLU A 412 -4.22 -26.33 27.05
N LEU A 413 -4.85 -27.26 27.78
CA LEU A 413 -6.00 -26.93 28.62
C LEU A 413 -5.61 -25.95 29.74
N LEU A 414 -4.44 -26.13 30.37
CA LEU A 414 -3.91 -25.18 31.34
C LEU A 414 -3.64 -23.81 30.70
N TRP A 415 -3.09 -23.78 29.48
CA TRP A 415 -2.87 -22.53 28.74
C TRP A 415 -4.19 -21.80 28.43
N LEU A 416 -5.23 -22.52 27.99
CA LEU A 416 -6.55 -21.94 27.74
C LEU A 416 -7.19 -21.38 29.01
N LEU A 417 -7.02 -22.06 30.15
CA LEU A 417 -7.49 -21.59 31.46
C LEU A 417 -6.78 -20.30 31.90
N VAL A 418 -5.45 -20.24 31.76
CA VAL A 418 -4.65 -19.06 32.17
C VAL A 418 -4.89 -17.87 31.24
N SER A 419 -4.96 -18.11 29.93
CA SER A 419 -5.15 -17.04 28.94
C SER A 419 -6.59 -16.50 28.89
N GLY A 420 -7.57 -17.24 29.42
CA GLY A 420 -8.99 -16.90 29.32
C GLY A 420 -9.54 -16.96 27.88
N ASN A 421 -8.75 -17.44 26.92
CA ASN A 421 -9.10 -17.48 25.51
C ASN A 421 -9.75 -18.83 25.16
N ILE A 422 -10.98 -18.81 24.63
CA ILE A 422 -11.76 -20.00 24.28
C ILE A 422 -11.49 -20.41 22.81
N ASP A 423 -10.22 -20.57 22.43
CA ASP A 423 -9.83 -21.04 21.10
C ASP A 423 -9.12 -22.39 21.15
N PHE A 424 -9.86 -23.45 20.80
CA PHE A 424 -9.37 -24.83 20.77
C PHE A 424 -8.65 -25.24 19.49
N SER A 425 -8.40 -24.33 18.54
CA SER A 425 -7.85 -24.66 17.23
C SER A 425 -6.48 -25.34 17.27
N ILE A 426 -5.57 -24.89 18.15
CA ILE A 426 -4.24 -25.51 18.34
C ILE A 426 -4.38 -26.95 18.88
N LEU A 427 -5.24 -27.14 19.88
CA LEU A 427 -5.51 -28.45 20.47
C LEU A 427 -6.06 -29.43 19.43
N ILE A 428 -7.08 -29.02 18.67
CA ILE A 428 -7.70 -29.82 17.61
C ILE A 428 -6.67 -30.16 16.53
N PHE A 429 -5.86 -29.18 16.11
CA PHE A 429 -4.81 -29.39 15.11
C PHE A 429 -3.77 -30.41 15.56
N TYR A 430 -3.28 -30.29 16.79
CA TYR A 430 -2.30 -31.23 17.32
C TYR A 430 -2.86 -32.65 17.43
N LEU A 431 -4.11 -32.80 17.88
CA LEU A 431 -4.79 -34.10 17.92
C LEU A 431 -4.89 -34.70 16.51
N ALA A 432 -5.31 -33.90 15.52
CA ALA A 432 -5.36 -34.33 14.12
C ALA A 432 -3.99 -34.76 13.60
N VAL A 433 -2.93 -33.97 13.84
CA VAL A 433 -1.55 -34.29 13.45
C VAL A 433 -1.07 -35.57 14.12
N SER A 434 -1.41 -35.79 15.40
CA SER A 434 -1.03 -36.98 16.15
C SER A 434 -1.70 -38.25 15.62
N VAL A 435 -2.99 -38.16 15.26
CA VAL A 435 -3.74 -39.26 14.62
C VAL A 435 -3.13 -39.58 13.26
N VAL A 436 -2.92 -38.57 12.42
CA VAL A 436 -2.28 -38.74 11.10
C VAL A 436 -0.89 -39.34 11.24
N ASN A 437 -0.08 -38.87 12.19
CA ASN A 437 1.25 -39.42 12.44
C ASN A 437 1.19 -40.89 12.86
N THR A 438 0.27 -41.27 13.75
CA THR A 438 0.08 -42.67 14.17
C THR A 438 -0.32 -43.57 12.99
N ILE A 439 -1.24 -43.10 12.14
CA ILE A 439 -1.64 -43.80 10.91
C ILE A 439 -0.44 -43.99 9.97
N LEU A 440 0.32 -42.92 9.71
CA LEU A 440 1.49 -42.94 8.83
C LEU A 440 2.59 -43.89 9.33
N LEU A 441 2.82 -43.97 10.64
CA LEU A 441 3.77 -44.90 11.24
C LEU A 441 3.32 -46.37 11.10
N ASN A 442 2.01 -46.64 11.20
CA ASN A 442 1.46 -48.00 11.13
C ASN A 442 1.32 -48.55 9.70
N ILE A 443 1.22 -47.69 8.68
CA ILE A 443 1.11 -48.10 7.27
C ILE A 443 2.43 -48.69 6.72
N LYS A 444 3.51 -48.74 7.50
CA LYS A 444 4.84 -49.33 7.16
C LYS A 444 5.33 -48.98 5.74
N THR A 445 6.12 -47.92 5.66
CA THR A 445 7.21 -47.68 4.68
C THR A 445 6.92 -47.62 3.17
N LYS A 446 5.68 -47.74 2.67
CA LYS A 446 5.41 -47.53 1.23
C LYS A 446 5.29 -46.06 0.80
N LEU A 447 5.06 -45.14 1.73
CA LEU A 447 4.92 -43.70 1.44
C LEU A 447 6.29 -43.01 1.47
N GLY A 448 6.61 -42.26 0.41
CA GLY A 448 7.84 -41.46 0.36
C GLY A 448 7.79 -40.25 1.29
N GLY A 449 8.95 -39.80 1.79
CA GLY A 449 9.04 -38.65 2.71
C GLY A 449 8.44 -37.35 2.15
N ALA A 450 8.46 -37.17 0.83
CA ALA A 450 7.80 -36.04 0.17
C ALA A 450 6.27 -36.06 0.35
N THR A 451 5.65 -37.23 0.35
CA THR A 451 4.20 -37.38 0.55
C THR A 451 3.80 -36.98 1.96
N ILE A 452 4.58 -37.39 2.97
CA ILE A 452 4.36 -37.04 4.37
C ILE A 452 4.43 -35.52 4.57
N VAL A 453 5.45 -34.87 3.99
CA VAL A 453 5.60 -33.41 4.04
C VAL A 453 4.42 -32.70 3.36
N THR A 454 3.96 -33.21 2.22
CA THR A 454 2.82 -32.65 1.49
C THR A 454 1.54 -32.70 2.32
N ILE A 455 1.31 -33.79 3.07
CA ILE A 455 0.18 -33.91 4.00
C ILE A 455 0.27 -32.85 5.10
N TYR A 456 1.43 -32.65 5.72
CA TYR A 456 1.58 -31.62 6.74
C TYR A 456 1.40 -30.20 6.19
N LEU A 457 1.94 -29.91 5.00
CA LEU A 457 1.70 -28.63 4.33
C LEU A 457 0.20 -28.40 4.10
N LEU A 458 -0.53 -29.42 3.65
CA LEU A 458 -1.98 -29.35 3.46
C LEU A 458 -2.69 -29.01 4.78
N MET A 459 -2.35 -29.72 5.87
CA MET A 459 -2.93 -29.46 7.20
C MET A 459 -2.63 -28.03 7.68
N PHE A 460 -1.39 -27.55 7.54
CA PHE A 460 -1.01 -26.18 7.92
C PHE A 460 -1.73 -25.14 7.07
N SER A 461 -1.86 -25.34 5.76
CA SER A 461 -2.59 -24.41 4.91
C SER A 461 -4.06 -24.30 5.32
N LEU A 462 -4.70 -25.39 5.75
CA LEU A 462 -6.06 -25.37 6.29
C LEU A 462 -6.12 -24.60 7.62
N LEU A 463 -5.19 -24.87 8.54
CA LEU A 463 -5.13 -24.20 9.84
C LEU A 463 -4.94 -22.69 9.69
N ILE A 464 -3.98 -22.28 8.87
CA ILE A 464 -3.67 -20.87 8.62
C ILE A 464 -4.84 -20.18 7.92
N ALA A 465 -5.47 -20.83 6.93
CA ALA A 465 -6.69 -20.30 6.31
C ALA A 465 -7.83 -20.11 7.33
N PHE A 466 -7.99 -21.04 8.27
CA PHE A 466 -8.97 -20.93 9.35
C PHE A 466 -8.65 -19.74 10.27
N TRP A 467 -7.41 -19.59 10.74
CA TRP A 467 -7.00 -18.46 11.57
C TRP A 467 -7.15 -17.13 10.84
N PHE A 468 -6.71 -17.01 9.58
CA PHE A 468 -6.90 -15.78 8.80
C PHE A 468 -8.38 -15.39 8.70
N ASN A 469 -9.27 -16.34 8.39
CA ASN A 469 -10.69 -16.04 8.28
C ASN A 469 -11.29 -15.57 9.61
N MET A 470 -10.97 -16.26 10.70
CA MET A 470 -11.48 -15.95 12.03
C MET A 470 -11.00 -14.56 12.50
N LEU A 471 -9.69 -14.32 12.43
CA LEU A 471 -9.06 -13.09 12.90
C LEU A 471 -9.38 -11.91 11.98
N ASN A 472 -9.46 -12.09 10.65
CA ASN A 472 -9.91 -11.02 9.75
C ASN A 472 -11.37 -10.62 10.03
N MET A 473 -12.25 -11.59 10.34
CA MET A 473 -13.64 -11.27 10.71
C MET A 473 -13.71 -10.48 12.01
N GLU A 474 -12.85 -10.79 12.98
CA GLU A 474 -12.73 -10.05 14.23
C GLU A 474 -12.20 -8.62 13.99
N ASN A 475 -11.08 -8.50 13.27
CA ASN A 475 -10.50 -7.20 12.90
C ASN A 475 -11.47 -6.34 12.11
N GLU A 476 -12.22 -6.93 11.18
CA GLU A 476 -13.25 -6.24 10.42
C GLU A 476 -14.36 -5.71 11.34
N ARG A 477 -14.82 -6.48 12.33
CA ARG A 477 -15.82 -6.01 13.31
C ARG A 477 -15.29 -4.87 14.17
N ILE A 478 -14.04 -4.92 14.60
CA ILE A 478 -13.38 -3.85 15.37
C ILE A 478 -13.31 -2.58 14.51
N ASN A 479 -12.79 -2.70 13.28
CA ASN A 479 -12.69 -1.58 12.35
C ASN A 479 -14.05 -0.98 12.01
N ARG A 480 -15.08 -1.82 11.82
CA ARG A 480 -16.45 -1.37 11.52
C ARG A 480 -17.05 -0.55 12.66
N LYS A 481 -16.81 -0.92 13.92
CA LYS A 481 -17.21 -0.12 15.09
C LYS A 481 -16.52 1.24 15.11
N ALA A 482 -15.20 1.27 14.91
CA ALA A 482 -14.45 2.52 14.86
C ALA A 482 -14.94 3.44 13.71
N ILE A 483 -15.22 2.87 12.54
CA ILE A 483 -15.74 3.61 11.39
C ILE A 483 -17.11 4.22 11.70
N ILE A 484 -18.09 3.42 12.18
CA ILE A 484 -19.45 3.93 12.42
C ILE A 484 -19.46 5.00 13.53
N GLN A 485 -18.61 4.87 14.56
CA GLN A 485 -18.40 5.90 15.57
C GLN A 485 -17.85 7.18 14.94
N SER A 486 -16.80 7.09 14.13
CA SER A 486 -16.22 8.27 13.47
C SER A 486 -17.18 8.98 12.51
N LEU A 487 -18.16 8.25 11.94
CA LEU A 487 -19.20 8.81 11.07
C LEU A 487 -20.37 9.42 11.84
N SER A 488 -20.67 8.89 13.02
CA SER A 488 -21.73 9.37 13.91
C SER A 488 -21.37 10.69 14.58
N ILE A 489 -20.07 10.95 14.74
CA ILE A 489 -19.54 12.18 15.30
C ILE A 489 -19.33 13.16 14.14
N ASN A 490 -20.12 14.24 14.08
CA ASN A 490 -19.94 15.33 13.10
C ASN A 490 -18.76 16.25 13.49
N GLN A 491 -17.62 15.67 13.87
CA GLN A 491 -16.42 16.38 14.31
C GLN A 491 -15.17 15.84 13.61
N ASP A 492 -14.15 16.68 13.55
CA ASP A 492 -12.82 16.40 13.03
C ASP A 492 -11.78 16.65 14.13
N PRO A 493 -11.33 15.57 14.81
CA PRO A 493 -10.36 15.68 15.92
C PRO A 493 -9.04 16.35 15.52
N LYS A 494 -8.62 16.22 14.26
CA LYS A 494 -7.38 16.85 13.78
C LYS A 494 -7.57 18.36 13.63
N THR A 495 -8.75 18.79 13.17
CA THR A 495 -9.12 20.21 13.15
C THR A 495 -9.15 20.80 14.56
N GLU A 496 -9.74 20.10 15.53
CA GLU A 496 -9.82 20.56 16.93
C GLU A 496 -8.43 20.67 17.58
N TYR A 497 -7.56 19.70 17.33
CA TYR A 497 -6.17 19.75 17.77
C TYR A 497 -5.40 20.93 17.15
N LEU A 498 -5.47 21.09 15.83
CA LEU A 498 -4.78 22.19 15.14
C LEU A 498 -5.32 23.56 15.56
N PHE A 499 -6.63 23.69 15.73
CA PHE A 499 -7.26 24.90 16.24
C PHE A 499 -6.76 25.24 17.65
N THR A 500 -6.46 24.23 18.48
CA THR A 500 -5.90 24.45 19.82
C THR A 500 -4.51 25.07 19.77
N GLU A 501 -3.66 24.63 18.82
CA GLU A 501 -2.36 25.25 18.63
C GLU A 501 -2.48 26.66 18.04
N ILE A 502 -3.32 26.84 17.00
CA ILE A 502 -3.60 28.16 16.41
C ILE A 502 -4.15 29.14 17.45
N SER A 503 -5.07 28.70 18.30
CA SER A 503 -5.64 29.55 19.36
C SER A 503 -4.55 30.07 20.29
N LYS A 504 -3.57 29.25 20.67
CA LYS A 504 -2.44 29.68 21.49
C LYS A 504 -1.53 30.65 20.74
N GLU A 505 -1.30 30.43 19.44
CA GLU A 505 -0.50 31.32 18.60
C GLU A 505 -1.14 32.70 18.44
N MET A 506 -2.44 32.76 18.17
CA MET A 506 -3.18 34.03 18.03
C MET A 506 -3.10 34.89 19.30
N TYR A 507 -3.24 34.30 20.50
CA TYR A 507 -3.12 35.05 21.76
C TYR A 507 -1.68 35.48 22.09
N LYS A 508 -0.66 34.87 21.47
CA LYS A 508 0.75 35.25 21.65
C LYS A 508 1.24 36.24 20.59
N ASP A 509 0.48 36.45 19.52
CA ASP A 509 0.89 37.29 18.41
C ASP A 509 0.74 38.77 18.74
N THR A 510 1.87 39.40 19.07
CA THR A 510 1.92 40.83 19.39
C THR A 510 1.56 41.73 18.21
N GLY A 511 1.72 41.25 16.97
CA GLY A 511 1.30 41.96 15.77
C GLY A 511 -0.22 42.00 15.65
N LEU A 512 -0.88 40.85 15.85
CA LEU A 512 -2.34 40.76 15.86
C LEU A 512 -2.97 41.62 16.97
N ILE A 513 -2.41 41.56 18.18
CA ILE A 513 -2.90 42.34 19.33
C ILE A 513 -2.84 43.84 19.03
N LYS A 514 -1.71 44.33 18.48
CA LYS A 514 -1.57 45.74 18.09
C LYS A 514 -2.57 46.21 17.04
N MET A 515 -3.04 45.32 16.17
CA MET A 515 -4.06 45.67 15.18
C MET A 515 -5.42 45.95 15.84
N PHE A 516 -5.74 45.30 16.97
CA PHE A 516 -6.92 45.60 17.78
C PHE A 516 -6.75 46.85 18.67
N ASP A 517 -5.51 47.23 18.98
CA ASP A 517 -5.20 48.45 19.75
C ASP A 517 -5.30 49.74 18.91
N ASN A 518 -5.42 49.64 17.59
CA ASN A 518 -5.53 50.80 16.72
C ASN A 518 -6.94 51.43 16.79
N GLN A 519 -7.04 52.76 16.88
CA GLN A 519 -8.32 53.46 17.08
C GLN A 519 -9.29 53.34 15.88
N ASN A 520 -8.76 53.07 14.68
CA ASN A 520 -9.55 52.84 13.45
C ASN A 520 -9.26 51.44 12.90
N VAL A 521 -9.81 50.41 13.55
CA VAL A 521 -9.66 49.02 13.10
C VAL A 521 -10.43 48.81 11.79
N ASP A 522 -9.71 48.47 10.72
CA ASP A 522 -10.34 47.96 9.49
C ASP A 522 -10.63 46.47 9.65
N PHE A 523 -11.91 46.13 9.81
CA PHE A 523 -12.36 44.75 10.02
C PHE A 523 -12.11 43.84 8.82
N ASP A 524 -12.11 44.37 7.58
CA ASP A 524 -11.92 43.58 6.38
C ASP A 524 -10.44 43.13 6.28
N SER A 525 -9.52 44.09 6.42
CA SER A 525 -8.08 43.81 6.46
C SER A 525 -7.69 42.88 7.61
N LEU A 526 -8.32 43.03 8.79
CA LEU A 526 -8.03 42.19 9.95
C LEU A 526 -8.56 40.76 9.79
N THR A 527 -9.75 40.62 9.19
CA THR A 527 -10.32 39.33 8.83
C THR A 527 -9.43 38.59 7.84
N GLU A 528 -9.00 39.27 6.77
CA GLU A 528 -8.11 38.67 5.78
C GLU A 528 -6.78 38.23 6.39
N PHE A 529 -6.19 39.06 7.27
CA PHE A 529 -4.96 38.73 7.99
C PHE A 529 -5.12 37.46 8.83
N ILE A 530 -6.19 37.36 9.63
CA ILE A 530 -6.44 36.20 10.49
C ILE A 530 -6.61 34.93 9.64
N GLU A 531 -7.43 35.00 8.59
CA GLU A 531 -7.69 33.83 7.74
C GLU A 531 -6.44 33.37 6.98
N ASN A 532 -5.68 34.29 6.39
CA ASN A 532 -4.51 33.96 5.57
C ASN A 532 -3.36 33.43 6.41
N LYS A 533 -3.05 34.10 7.54
CA LYS A 533 -1.90 33.76 8.39
C LYS A 533 -2.09 32.45 9.14
N TYR A 534 -3.23 32.27 9.79
CA TYR A 534 -3.42 31.16 10.73
C TYR A 534 -4.13 29.95 10.12
N PHE A 535 -5.06 30.15 9.18
CA PHE A 535 -5.90 29.05 8.68
C PHE A 535 -5.56 28.61 7.26
N LYS A 536 -5.54 29.51 6.27
CA LYS A 536 -5.29 29.17 4.86
C LYS A 536 -3.85 28.72 4.58
N SER A 537 -2.89 29.13 5.41
CA SER A 537 -1.50 28.64 5.38
C SER A 537 -1.37 27.14 5.66
N HIS A 538 -2.29 26.56 6.43
CA HIS A 538 -2.28 25.15 6.82
C HIS A 538 -3.01 24.27 5.79
N LYS A 539 -2.30 23.29 5.21
CA LYS A 539 -2.85 22.36 4.20
C LYS A 539 -4.15 21.67 4.66
N HIS A 540 -4.28 21.33 5.95
CA HIS A 540 -5.44 20.62 6.50
C HIS A 540 -6.76 21.40 6.36
N PHE A 541 -6.69 22.73 6.41
CA PHE A 541 -7.85 23.61 6.45
C PHE A 541 -8.43 23.94 5.07
N ARG A 542 -7.79 23.52 3.97
CA ARG A 542 -8.28 23.72 2.60
C ARG A 542 -9.67 23.14 2.32
N LYS A 543 -10.09 22.15 3.12
CA LYS A 543 -11.40 21.48 3.06
C LYS A 543 -12.54 22.27 3.74
N TYR A 544 -12.24 23.41 4.34
CA TYR A 544 -13.21 24.29 4.97
C TYR A 544 -13.29 25.63 4.24
N ASP A 545 -14.47 26.23 4.32
CA ASP A 545 -14.69 27.65 4.08
C ASP A 545 -14.64 28.37 5.42
N PHE A 546 -13.96 29.51 5.43
CA PHE A 546 -13.84 30.37 6.59
C PHE A 546 -14.69 31.61 6.37
N GLN A 547 -15.39 32.01 7.41
CA GLN A 547 -16.01 33.31 7.49
C GLN A 547 -15.74 33.87 8.87
N THR A 548 -14.96 34.95 8.91
CA THR A 548 -14.64 35.64 10.15
C THR A 548 -15.52 36.88 10.28
N THR A 549 -16.13 37.07 11.44
CA THR A 549 -16.91 38.26 11.79
C THR A 549 -16.40 38.82 13.11
N ILE A 550 -15.99 40.09 13.10
CA ILE A 550 -15.54 40.79 14.30
C ILE A 550 -16.71 41.59 14.85
N CYS A 551 -17.16 41.25 16.06
CA CYS A 551 -18.22 41.94 16.77
C CYS A 551 -17.65 42.89 17.82
N THR A 552 -18.23 44.08 17.92
CA THR A 552 -18.15 44.95 19.10
C THR A 552 -19.53 45.05 19.74
N LYS A 553 -19.58 45.53 20.98
CA LYS A 553 -20.81 45.61 21.79
C LYS A 553 -21.99 46.27 21.07
N ASP A 554 -21.73 47.30 20.29
CA ASP A 554 -22.76 48.11 19.62
C ASP A 554 -22.94 47.76 18.14
N LEU A 555 -22.15 46.82 17.60
CA LEU A 555 -22.24 46.41 16.20
C LEU A 555 -23.54 45.63 15.96
N LYS A 556 -24.26 46.01 14.92
CA LYS A 556 -25.47 45.34 14.46
C LYS A 556 -25.26 44.71 13.08
N LEU A 557 -25.78 43.51 12.91
CA LEU A 557 -25.76 42.75 11.66
C LEU A 557 -27.13 42.86 10.98
N MET A 558 -27.11 42.96 9.65
CA MET A 558 -28.30 42.89 8.81
C MET A 558 -28.43 41.48 8.21
N ILE A 559 -29.35 40.68 8.72
CA ILE A 559 -29.54 39.30 8.26
C ILE A 559 -30.46 39.27 7.04
N ARG A 560 -29.91 38.87 5.89
CA ARG A 560 -30.65 38.69 4.63
C ARG A 560 -31.04 37.23 4.42
N PRO A 561 -32.19 36.92 3.78
CA PRO A 561 -33.12 37.85 3.10
C PRO A 561 -34.19 38.48 4.02
N GLN A 562 -34.22 38.13 5.30
CA GLN A 562 -35.29 38.55 6.23
C GLN A 562 -35.23 40.04 6.60
N ASN A 563 -34.13 40.72 6.30
CA ASN A 563 -33.85 42.13 6.61
C ASN A 563 -34.03 42.46 8.11
N ILE A 564 -33.63 41.52 8.97
CA ILE A 564 -33.69 41.70 10.42
C ILE A 564 -32.36 42.30 10.89
N GLU A 565 -32.43 43.41 11.61
CA GLU A 565 -31.29 44.00 12.31
C GLU A 565 -31.16 43.35 13.70
N ILE A 566 -30.01 42.74 13.98
CA ILE A 566 -29.73 42.08 15.27
C ILE A 566 -28.33 42.45 15.75
N ASN A 567 -28.15 42.59 17.06
CA ASN A 567 -26.82 42.77 17.64
C ASN A 567 -25.90 41.57 17.28
N CYS A 568 -24.66 41.88 16.92
CA CYS A 568 -23.68 40.93 16.39
C CYS A 568 -23.39 39.76 17.34
N ASP A 569 -23.01 40.05 18.59
CA ASP A 569 -22.76 39.02 19.60
C ASP A 569 -24.01 38.18 19.89
N THR A 570 -25.18 38.84 19.91
CA THR A 570 -26.47 38.17 20.16
C THR A 570 -26.81 37.14 19.08
N PHE A 571 -26.50 37.42 17.82
CA PHE A 571 -26.73 36.49 16.70
C PHE A 571 -25.94 35.18 16.89
N PHE A 572 -24.63 35.27 17.07
CA PHE A 572 -23.77 34.10 17.23
C PHE A 572 -24.04 33.34 18.54
N PHE A 573 -24.34 34.05 19.63
CA PHE A 573 -24.68 33.43 20.90
C PHE A 573 -25.98 32.61 20.83
N ARG A 574 -27.00 33.10 20.11
CA ARG A 574 -28.24 32.33 19.85
C ARG A 574 -27.96 31.07 19.04
N ASN A 575 -27.10 31.15 18.02
CA ASN A 575 -26.69 29.98 17.24
C ASN A 575 -25.94 28.96 18.09
N LEU A 576 -25.05 29.44 18.97
CA LEU A 576 -24.29 28.59 19.89
C LEU A 576 -25.19 27.89 20.93
N ILE A 577 -26.20 28.57 21.47
CA ILE A 577 -27.19 27.94 22.35
C ILE A 577 -28.02 26.88 21.60
N SER A 578 -28.41 27.19 20.37
CA SER A 578 -29.35 26.35 19.61
C SER A 578 -28.69 25.10 19.01
N PHE A 579 -27.42 25.21 18.60
CA PHE A 579 -26.73 24.17 17.82
C PHE A 579 -25.34 23.78 18.37
N GLY A 580 -24.82 24.50 19.37
CA GLY A 580 -23.44 24.39 19.82
C GLY A 580 -23.21 23.28 20.84
N LYS A 581 -22.11 22.56 20.67
CA LYS A 581 -21.52 21.63 21.64
C LYS A 581 -20.08 22.03 21.92
N LEU A 582 -19.67 22.01 23.19
CA LEU A 582 -18.30 22.32 23.59
C LEU A 582 -17.34 21.26 23.06
N THR A 583 -16.17 21.68 22.56
CA THR A 583 -15.05 20.79 22.25
C THR A 583 -14.04 20.77 23.41
N ASP A 584 -12.93 20.04 23.26
CA ASP A 584 -11.82 20.07 24.23
C ASP A 584 -11.19 21.47 24.38
N ASN A 585 -11.34 22.34 23.37
CA ASN A 585 -10.92 23.73 23.43
C ASN A 585 -12.10 24.64 23.82
N LYS A 586 -11.91 25.45 24.86
CA LYS A 586 -12.92 26.40 25.38
C LYS A 586 -13.31 27.49 24.36
N ASN A 587 -12.48 27.74 23.36
CA ASN A 587 -12.71 28.73 22.31
C ASN A 587 -13.28 28.12 21.02
N LEU A 588 -13.61 26.81 21.01
CA LEU A 588 -14.13 26.13 19.83
C LEU A 588 -15.40 25.35 20.17
N TYR A 589 -16.44 25.60 19.40
CA TYR A 589 -17.74 24.95 19.53
C TYR A 589 -18.06 24.20 18.23
N SER A 590 -18.48 22.95 18.34
CA SER A 590 -19.02 22.20 17.20
C SER A 590 -20.49 22.57 17.01
N LEU A 591 -20.88 22.89 15.77
CA LEU A 591 -22.23 23.29 15.41
C LEU A 591 -22.94 22.20 14.62
N ASP A 592 -24.05 21.69 15.15
CA ASP A 592 -24.86 20.66 14.49
C ASP A 592 -26.17 21.23 13.94
N TYR A 593 -26.18 21.57 12.65
CA TYR A 593 -27.38 22.02 11.92
C TYR A 593 -28.24 20.87 11.39
N GLY A 594 -27.94 19.61 11.71
CA GLY A 594 -28.65 18.45 11.17
C GLY A 594 -28.36 18.14 9.70
N THR A 595 -27.50 18.91 9.03
CA THR A 595 -27.13 18.70 7.62
C THR A 595 -26.08 17.60 7.41
N GLY A 596 -25.49 17.09 8.50
CA GLY A 596 -24.37 16.14 8.46
C GLY A 596 -23.03 16.76 8.06
N GLN A 597 -22.97 18.08 7.87
CA GLN A 597 -21.72 18.79 7.67
C GLN A 597 -20.98 18.96 9.01
N VAL A 598 -19.65 18.94 8.94
CA VAL A 598 -18.79 19.28 10.08
C VAL A 598 -18.64 20.79 10.08
N ASN A 599 -19.27 21.45 11.05
CA ASN A 599 -19.20 22.90 11.20
C ASN A 599 -18.70 23.26 12.61
N TYR A 600 -17.89 24.30 12.68
CA TYR A 600 -17.37 24.82 13.94
C TYR A 600 -17.54 26.33 14.03
N LEU A 601 -17.62 26.81 15.26
CA LEU A 601 -17.54 28.22 15.61
C LEU A 601 -16.37 28.43 16.58
N GLY A 602 -15.33 29.09 16.08
CA GLY A 602 -14.25 29.64 16.89
C GLY A 602 -14.70 30.96 17.52
N VAL A 603 -14.38 31.17 18.79
CA VAL A 603 -14.68 32.41 19.52
C VAL A 603 -13.43 32.90 20.21
N PHE A 604 -12.89 34.03 19.75
CA PHE A 604 -11.75 34.70 20.36
C PHE A 604 -12.16 36.06 20.91
N ARG A 605 -11.53 36.50 21.99
CA ARG A 605 -11.77 37.81 22.60
C ARG A 605 -10.47 38.57 22.75
N PHE A 606 -10.43 39.77 22.19
CA PHE A 606 -9.31 40.71 22.30
C PHE A 606 -9.78 41.98 22.98
N TYR A 607 -8.87 42.62 23.72
CA TYR A 607 -9.16 43.79 24.54
C TYR A 607 -8.28 44.93 24.07
N SER A 608 -8.89 46.08 23.84
CA SER A 608 -8.21 47.32 23.46
C SER A 608 -8.53 48.40 24.49
N MET A 609 -7.53 49.21 24.81
CA MET A 609 -7.66 50.32 25.77
C MET A 609 -8.03 51.60 25.01
N SER A 610 -9.22 52.13 25.28
CA SER A 610 -9.67 53.43 24.75
C SER A 610 -9.79 54.44 25.88
N ASP A 611 -9.84 55.73 25.53
CA ASP A 611 -9.98 56.83 26.49
C ASP A 611 -11.29 56.74 27.32
N ASP A 612 -12.31 56.04 26.80
CA ASP A 612 -13.62 55.82 27.45
C ASP A 612 -13.76 54.43 28.12
N GLY A 613 -12.69 53.63 28.17
CA GLY A 613 -12.65 52.30 28.81
C GLY A 613 -12.18 51.15 27.91
N TYR A 614 -12.41 49.91 28.32
CA TYR A 614 -12.01 48.73 27.53
C TYR A 614 -13.02 48.44 26.42
N ILE A 615 -12.56 48.45 25.16
CA ILE A 615 -13.32 47.92 24.03
C ILE A 615 -13.01 46.43 23.91
N VAL A 616 -14.06 45.61 23.89
CA VAL A 616 -13.96 44.16 23.68
C VAL A 616 -14.30 43.86 22.22
N TYR A 617 -13.36 43.24 21.52
CA TYR A 617 -13.56 42.70 20.18
C TYR A 617 -13.76 41.18 20.29
N THR A 618 -14.93 40.69 19.91
CA THR A 618 -15.19 39.25 19.81
C THR A 618 -15.04 38.82 18.35
N VAL A 619 -14.07 37.96 18.07
CA VAL A 619 -13.88 37.36 16.75
C VAL A 619 -14.64 36.05 16.70
N TYR A 620 -15.71 36.01 15.91
CA TYR A 620 -16.43 34.79 15.57
C TYR A 620 -15.89 34.25 14.26
N MET A 621 -15.44 33.00 14.28
CA MET A 621 -14.93 32.32 13.09
C MET A 621 -15.79 31.11 12.79
N GLU A 622 -16.58 31.20 11.73
CA GLU A 622 -17.31 30.07 11.19
C GLU A 622 -16.37 29.24 10.30
N ILE A 623 -16.25 27.95 10.63
CA ILE A 623 -15.43 26.99 9.91
C ILE A 623 -16.38 25.93 9.37
N ASN A 624 -16.78 26.09 8.12
CA ASN A 624 -17.81 25.27 7.49
C ASN A 624 -17.19 24.29 6.50
N SER A 625 -17.52 23.01 6.61
CA SER A 625 -16.97 22.02 5.67
C SER A 625 -17.51 22.23 4.26
N LYS A 626 -16.60 22.35 3.28
CA LYS A 626 -16.93 22.39 1.83
C LYS A 626 -17.67 21.12 1.39
N LEU A 627 -17.52 20.03 2.13
CA LEU A 627 -18.05 18.72 1.80
C LEU A 627 -19.50 18.59 2.26
N LYS A 628 -20.44 18.68 1.32
CA LYS A 628 -21.83 18.26 1.56
C LYS A 628 -21.90 16.74 1.41
N ARG A 629 -22.55 16.04 2.38
CA ARG A 629 -22.81 14.59 2.29
C ARG A 629 -23.71 14.20 1.11
N LYS A 630 -24.47 15.15 0.54
CA LYS A 630 -25.37 14.93 -0.61
C LYS A 630 -24.81 15.55 -1.90
N GLY A 631 -24.74 14.73 -2.97
CA GLY A 631 -24.76 15.21 -4.36
C GLY A 631 -23.42 15.47 -5.08
N PHE A 632 -22.26 15.16 -4.49
CA PHE A 632 -20.95 15.40 -5.14
C PHE A 632 -20.30 14.12 -5.71
N THR A 633 -19.87 14.17 -6.97
CA THR A 633 -19.18 13.08 -7.66
C THR A 633 -17.77 12.84 -7.13
N ARG A 634 -17.39 11.57 -6.95
CA ARG A 634 -16.06 11.14 -6.45
C ARG A 634 -14.88 11.65 -7.30
N VAL A 635 -15.13 11.94 -8.58
CA VAL A 635 -14.13 12.30 -9.60
C VAL A 635 -13.42 13.64 -9.33
N LEU A 636 -14.04 14.58 -8.61
CA LEU A 636 -13.47 15.91 -8.33
C LEU A 636 -12.83 16.02 -6.94
N ARG A 637 -12.68 14.91 -6.20
CA ARG A 637 -12.19 14.91 -4.81
C ARG A 637 -10.78 14.37 -4.70
N ALA A 638 -9.95 15.04 -3.89
CA ALA A 638 -8.67 14.47 -3.47
C ALA A 638 -8.92 13.32 -2.48
N LYS A 639 -8.19 12.22 -2.68
CA LYS A 639 -8.40 10.94 -1.97
C LYS A 639 -8.27 11.06 -0.45
N GLU A 640 -7.43 11.98 0.02
CA GLU A 640 -7.13 12.22 1.43
C GLU A 640 -8.30 12.85 2.22
N TYR A 641 -9.26 13.48 1.54
CA TYR A 641 -10.31 14.27 2.17
C TYR A 641 -11.73 13.71 1.98
N ASP A 642 -11.89 12.51 1.40
CA ASP A 642 -13.21 11.89 1.21
C ASP A 642 -13.66 11.11 2.47
N PRO A 643 -14.67 11.58 3.24
CA PRO A 643 -15.19 10.85 4.40
C PRO A 643 -15.81 9.50 4.02
N PHE A 644 -16.22 9.33 2.75
CA PHE A 644 -16.78 8.09 2.22
C PHE A 644 -15.71 7.10 1.73
N PHE A 645 -14.44 7.51 1.63
CA PHE A 645 -13.36 6.58 1.28
C PHE A 645 -13.28 5.42 2.29
N LYS A 646 -13.42 5.73 3.59
CA LYS A 646 -13.42 4.74 4.68
C LYS A 646 -14.61 3.77 4.60
N ILE A 647 -15.70 4.14 3.92
CA ILE A 647 -16.89 3.31 3.74
C ILE A 647 -17.11 2.84 2.30
N ALA A 648 -16.08 2.87 1.43
CA ALA A 648 -16.22 2.47 0.04
C ALA A 648 -16.80 1.05 -0.17
N ASN A 649 -16.55 0.13 0.77
CA ASN A 649 -17.07 -1.24 0.73
C ASN A 649 -18.35 -1.46 1.57
N TYR A 650 -18.85 -0.39 2.21
CA TYR A 650 -19.98 -0.46 3.12
C TYR A 650 -21.17 0.32 2.56
N SER A 651 -22.34 -0.02 3.04
CA SER A 651 -23.53 0.82 2.90
C SER A 651 -23.84 1.43 4.25
N LEU A 652 -24.30 2.67 4.28
CA LEU A 652 -24.61 3.42 5.50
C LEU A 652 -26.06 3.89 5.44
N ALA A 653 -26.74 3.89 6.58
CA ALA A 653 -28.00 4.62 6.77
C ALA A 653 -28.01 5.33 8.11
N ARG A 654 -28.69 6.47 8.15
CA ARG A 654 -29.04 7.20 9.38
C ARG A 654 -30.56 7.22 9.50
N TYR A 655 -31.04 6.82 10.66
CA TYR A 655 -32.45 6.88 11.05
C TYR A 655 -32.61 7.94 12.13
N GLU A 656 -33.62 8.78 11.99
CA GLU A 656 -34.05 9.74 13.00
C GLU A 656 -35.54 9.54 13.27
N ASN A 657 -35.93 9.45 14.55
CA ASN A 657 -37.31 9.19 14.95
C ASN A 657 -37.93 8.00 14.18
N ASN A 658 -37.16 6.91 14.07
CA ASN A 658 -37.49 5.69 13.31
C ASN A 658 -37.62 5.83 11.78
N ASN A 659 -37.37 6.99 11.20
CA ASN A 659 -37.43 7.21 9.75
C ASN A 659 -36.03 7.39 9.16
N ARG A 660 -35.78 6.79 8.01
CA ARG A 660 -34.48 6.86 7.32
C ARG A 660 -34.30 8.25 6.70
N VAL A 661 -33.41 9.05 7.27
CA VAL A 661 -33.10 10.41 6.78
C VAL A 661 -31.94 10.43 5.79
N GLU A 662 -31.04 9.44 5.86
CA GLU A 662 -29.86 9.33 5.01
C GLU A 662 -29.61 7.87 4.62
N ASN A 663 -29.18 7.65 3.38
CA ASN A 663 -28.69 6.36 2.89
C ASN A 663 -27.54 6.53 1.91
N TYR A 664 -26.62 5.57 1.89
CA TYR A 664 -25.46 5.53 1.02
C TYR A 664 -25.04 4.08 0.73
N GLY A 665 -24.58 3.80 -0.49
CA GLY A 665 -24.06 2.50 -0.91
C GLY A 665 -25.12 1.54 -1.48
N ASP A 666 -24.69 0.30 -1.73
CA ASP A 666 -25.46 -0.69 -2.51
C ASP A 666 -26.64 -1.33 -1.76
N TYR A 667 -26.63 -1.35 -0.43
CA TYR A 667 -27.69 -1.99 0.36
C TYR A 667 -28.95 -1.11 0.42
N THR A 668 -30.09 -1.66 -0.02
CA THR A 668 -31.38 -0.98 0.07
C THR A 668 -31.94 -1.06 1.49
N TYR A 669 -31.80 0.04 2.22
CA TYR A 669 -32.35 0.20 3.57
C TYR A 669 -33.87 0.42 3.55
N PRO A 670 -34.65 -0.21 4.44
CA PRO A 670 -36.08 0.12 4.61
C PRO A 670 -36.29 1.57 5.07
N GLU A 671 -37.44 2.14 4.76
CA GLU A 671 -37.81 3.51 5.16
C GLU A 671 -37.94 3.66 6.68
N HIS A 672 -38.54 2.68 7.35
CA HIS A 672 -38.63 2.64 8.81
C HIS A 672 -37.54 1.74 9.41
N LEU A 673 -37.05 2.11 10.60
CA LEU A 673 -36.04 1.35 11.33
C LEU A 673 -36.55 -0.07 11.65
N PRO A 674 -35.94 -1.14 11.10
CA PRO A 674 -36.33 -2.50 11.41
C PRO A 674 -36.12 -2.84 12.89
N LYS A 675 -37.07 -3.56 13.52
CA LYS A 675 -36.99 -4.00 14.93
C LYS A 675 -35.67 -4.71 15.29
N ARG A 676 -35.07 -5.45 14.35
CA ARG A 676 -33.77 -6.13 14.53
C ARG A 676 -32.58 -5.21 14.78
N PHE A 677 -32.70 -3.92 14.45
CA PHE A 677 -31.67 -2.90 14.70
C PHE A 677 -32.01 -2.07 15.95
N ASN A 678 -33.21 -2.23 16.51
CA ASN A 678 -33.65 -1.56 17.72
C ASN A 678 -33.25 -2.42 18.94
N THR A 679 -32.14 -2.08 19.59
CA THR A 679 -31.56 -2.83 20.70
C THR A 679 -31.08 -1.86 21.77
N GLU A 680 -31.23 -2.22 23.04
CA GLU A 680 -30.76 -1.41 24.19
C GLU A 680 -29.22 -1.28 24.28
N LYS A 681 -28.47 -2.02 23.44
CA LYS A 681 -27.01 -1.93 23.37
C LYS A 681 -26.59 -0.85 22.40
N ASP A 682 -25.59 -0.06 22.77
CA ASP A 682 -24.94 0.95 21.91
C ASP A 682 -24.55 0.37 20.55
N PHE A 683 -24.02 -0.86 20.53
CA PHE A 683 -23.71 -1.59 19.30
C PHE A 683 -24.45 -2.92 19.22
N SER A 684 -25.09 -3.18 18.09
CA SER A 684 -25.64 -4.50 17.78
C SER A 684 -25.26 -4.97 16.39
N PHE A 685 -24.74 -6.20 16.32
CA PHE A 685 -24.56 -6.90 15.06
C PHE A 685 -25.78 -7.74 14.78
N SER A 686 -26.28 -7.67 13.55
CA SER A 686 -27.33 -8.56 13.07
C SER A 686 -26.99 -9.07 11.68
N GLU A 687 -27.47 -10.27 11.38
CA GLU A 687 -27.20 -10.94 10.12
C GLU A 687 -28.49 -11.13 9.34
N ASN A 688 -28.48 -10.80 8.04
CA ASN A 688 -29.63 -10.98 7.18
C ASN A 688 -29.19 -11.44 5.79
N LYS A 689 -29.57 -12.67 5.41
CA LYS A 689 -29.25 -13.28 4.10
C LYS A 689 -27.77 -13.08 3.73
N ASN A 690 -27.50 -12.13 2.83
CA ASN A 690 -26.21 -11.84 2.24
C ASN A 690 -25.48 -10.64 2.87
N TYR A 691 -26.01 -10.04 3.94
CA TYR A 691 -25.42 -8.87 4.59
C TYR A 691 -25.23 -9.08 6.09
N SER A 692 -24.18 -8.45 6.61
CA SER A 692 -23.91 -8.26 8.04
C SER A 692 -24.12 -6.79 8.35
N HIS A 693 -24.98 -6.50 9.32
CA HIS A 693 -25.35 -5.15 9.72
C HIS A 693 -24.76 -4.85 11.10
N LEU A 694 -24.24 -3.64 11.27
CA LEU A 694 -23.88 -3.05 12.55
C LEU A 694 -24.80 -1.86 12.78
N ALA A 695 -25.65 -1.92 13.80
CA ALA A 695 -26.39 -0.76 14.28
C ALA A 695 -25.65 -0.10 15.45
N TYR A 696 -25.58 1.23 15.41
CA TYR A 696 -25.02 2.07 16.46
C TYR A 696 -26.07 3.09 16.91
N HIS A 697 -26.45 3.03 18.18
CA HIS A 697 -27.40 3.96 18.81
C HIS A 697 -26.61 5.15 19.37
N LEU A 698 -26.78 6.32 18.75
CA LEU A 698 -26.15 7.56 19.23
C LEU A 698 -27.00 8.22 20.33
N SER A 699 -28.33 8.12 20.20
CA SER A 699 -29.33 8.54 21.17
C SER A 699 -30.64 7.79 20.92
N ASP A 700 -31.63 7.92 21.81
CA ASP A 700 -32.95 7.25 21.68
C ASP A 700 -33.63 7.51 20.33
N ASN A 701 -33.32 8.64 19.69
CA ASN A 701 -33.92 9.05 18.43
C ASN A 701 -33.01 8.88 17.21
N VAL A 702 -31.71 8.59 17.37
CA VAL A 702 -30.73 8.58 16.26
C VAL A 702 -29.97 7.27 16.20
N VAL A 703 -30.14 6.54 15.09
CA VAL A 703 -29.51 5.23 14.86
C VAL A 703 -28.76 5.23 13.53
N PHE A 704 -27.50 4.84 13.56
CA PHE A 704 -26.69 4.59 12.37
C PHE A 704 -26.63 3.10 12.08
N VAL A 705 -26.77 2.70 10.81
CA VAL A 705 -26.67 1.29 10.39
C VAL A 705 -25.65 1.15 9.27
N LEU A 706 -24.54 0.48 9.56
CA LEU A 706 -23.49 0.17 8.60
C LEU A 706 -23.57 -1.30 8.16
N SER A 707 -23.75 -1.53 6.85
CA SER A 707 -23.96 -2.85 6.28
C SER A 707 -22.79 -3.27 5.39
N LEU A 708 -22.35 -4.52 5.55
CA LEU A 708 -21.33 -5.15 4.70
C LEU A 708 -21.90 -6.39 4.02
N LYS A 709 -21.64 -6.54 2.72
CA LYS A 709 -21.99 -7.76 1.98
C LYS A 709 -21.11 -8.92 2.44
N LYS A 710 -21.72 -10.01 2.89
CA LYS A 710 -21.03 -11.23 3.30
C LYS A 710 -20.42 -11.93 2.10
N GLN A 711 -19.23 -12.49 2.31
CA GLN A 711 -18.62 -13.37 1.33
C GLN A 711 -19.30 -14.75 1.36
N PRO A 712 -19.50 -15.39 0.19
CA PRO A 712 -20.03 -16.74 0.09
C PRO A 712 -19.11 -17.75 0.80
N MET A 713 -19.66 -18.88 1.26
CA MET A 713 -18.86 -19.88 2.01
C MET A 713 -17.68 -20.42 1.20
N LEU A 714 -17.83 -20.64 -0.10
CA LEU A 714 -16.71 -21.03 -0.98
C LEU A 714 -15.60 -19.95 -1.02
N GLY A 715 -15.97 -18.68 -0.93
CA GLY A 715 -15.01 -17.57 -0.86
C GLY A 715 -14.13 -17.61 0.39
N ARG A 716 -14.63 -18.16 1.50
CA ARG A 716 -13.85 -18.35 2.74
C ARG A 716 -12.88 -19.53 2.66
N LEU A 717 -13.14 -20.51 1.78
CA LEU A 717 -12.28 -21.67 1.57
C LEU A 717 -11.23 -21.45 0.47
N ALA A 718 -11.44 -20.50 -0.44
CA ALA A 718 -10.49 -20.18 -1.51
C ALA A 718 -9.05 -19.87 -1.03
N PRO A 719 -8.82 -19.16 0.10
CA PRO A 719 -7.47 -18.88 0.60
C PRO A 719 -6.61 -20.12 0.83
N PHE A 720 -7.21 -21.24 1.22
CA PHE A 720 -6.48 -22.48 1.51
C PHE A 720 -5.67 -22.96 0.30
N SER A 721 -6.25 -22.96 -0.90
CA SER A 721 -5.56 -23.44 -2.11
C SER A 721 -4.35 -22.58 -2.47
N TYR A 722 -4.47 -21.26 -2.31
CA TYR A 722 -3.36 -20.34 -2.56
C TYR A 722 -2.24 -20.51 -1.53
N LEU A 723 -2.60 -20.63 -0.25
CA LEU A 723 -1.64 -20.88 0.82
C LEU A 723 -0.93 -22.23 0.66
N PHE A 724 -1.63 -23.27 0.22
CA PHE A 724 -1.02 -24.58 -0.04
C PHE A 724 0.03 -24.51 -1.15
N ILE A 725 -0.28 -23.84 -2.26
CA ILE A 725 0.67 -23.65 -3.37
C ILE A 725 1.86 -22.79 -2.91
N LEU A 726 1.61 -21.67 -2.23
CA LEU A 726 2.66 -20.77 -1.74
C LEU A 726 3.59 -21.48 -0.74
N PHE A 727 3.04 -22.11 0.30
CA PHE A 727 3.85 -22.79 1.30
C PHE A 727 4.58 -24.00 0.72
N GLY A 728 3.97 -24.75 -0.19
CA GLY A 728 4.62 -25.87 -0.86
C GLY A 728 5.78 -25.45 -1.76
N THR A 729 5.61 -24.40 -2.56
CA THR A 729 6.70 -23.85 -3.40
C THR A 729 7.81 -23.25 -2.56
N LEU A 730 7.47 -22.44 -1.57
CA LEU A 730 8.45 -21.85 -0.66
C LEU A 730 9.24 -22.94 0.08
N PHE A 731 8.56 -23.96 0.62
CA PHE A 731 9.23 -25.07 1.29
C PHE A 731 10.20 -25.81 0.35
N ALA A 732 9.82 -26.04 -0.91
CA ALA A 732 10.70 -26.66 -1.91
C ALA A 732 11.94 -25.80 -2.20
N ILE A 733 11.78 -24.49 -2.35
CA ILE A 733 12.87 -23.52 -2.53
C ILE A 733 13.79 -23.53 -1.30
N LEU A 734 13.24 -23.47 -0.10
CA LEU A 734 14.03 -23.47 1.15
C LEU A 734 14.81 -24.77 1.35
N LEU A 735 14.24 -25.92 0.97
CA LEU A 735 14.94 -27.20 1.00
C LEU A 735 16.11 -27.26 0.02
N PHE A 736 16.02 -26.59 -1.13
CA PHE A 736 17.12 -26.51 -2.09
C PHE A 736 18.36 -25.89 -1.43
N PHE A 737 18.19 -24.80 -0.67
CA PHE A 737 19.30 -24.15 0.06
C PHE A 737 19.89 -25.01 1.18
N ASN A 738 19.08 -25.81 1.88
CA ASN A 738 19.56 -26.72 2.92
C ASN A 738 20.47 -27.84 2.37
N ASN A 739 20.14 -28.37 1.18
CA ASN A 739 20.70 -29.62 0.67
C ASN A 739 21.41 -29.46 -0.69
N LEU A 740 22.14 -28.36 -0.91
CA LEU A 740 22.93 -28.14 -2.13
C LEU A 740 23.96 -29.27 -2.42
N ASN A 741 24.31 -30.12 -1.44
CA ASN A 741 25.15 -31.31 -1.64
C ASN A 741 24.41 -32.61 -2.04
N ILE A 742 23.06 -32.65 -2.00
CA ILE A 742 22.30 -33.88 -2.35
C ILE A 742 22.16 -34.06 -3.86
N ILE A 743 22.26 -33.01 -4.68
CA ILE A 743 22.27 -33.17 -6.15
C ILE A 743 23.48 -34.02 -6.61
N GLU A 744 24.58 -34.03 -5.85
CA GLU A 744 25.74 -34.90 -6.10
C GLU A 744 25.53 -36.36 -5.65
N GLN A 745 24.80 -36.60 -4.57
CA GLN A 745 24.50 -37.96 -4.07
C GLN A 745 23.22 -38.55 -4.66
N ALA A 746 22.42 -37.70 -5.31
CA ALA A 746 21.32 -38.04 -6.17
C ALA A 746 21.85 -38.64 -7.48
N LYS A 747 22.32 -39.88 -7.41
CA LYS A 747 21.86 -40.86 -8.40
C LYS A 747 20.35 -41.04 -8.24
N ILE A 748 19.58 -39.97 -8.46
CA ILE A 748 18.18 -40.12 -8.78
C ILE A 748 18.23 -40.89 -10.10
N LYS A 749 17.94 -42.20 -10.06
CA LYS A 749 17.36 -42.83 -11.25
C LYS A 749 16.09 -42.04 -11.48
N TRP A 750 16.19 -41.07 -12.38
CA TRP A 750 15.11 -40.19 -12.80
C TRP A 750 14.07 -41.07 -13.47
N SER A 751 13.15 -41.63 -12.68
CA SER A 751 12.01 -42.35 -13.25
C SER A 751 11.08 -41.32 -13.88
N PHE A 752 10.70 -41.59 -15.12
CA PHE A 752 9.89 -40.73 -15.98
C PHE A 752 8.63 -40.18 -15.27
N GLY A 753 8.04 -40.94 -14.34
CA GLY A 753 6.89 -40.52 -13.54
C GLY A 753 7.15 -39.39 -12.52
N LYS A 754 8.36 -39.28 -11.94
CA LYS A 754 8.72 -38.16 -11.06
C LYS A 754 9.00 -36.87 -11.85
N ASN A 755 9.49 -37.00 -13.09
CA ASN A 755 9.68 -35.88 -14.02
C ASN A 755 8.36 -35.25 -14.44
N LEU A 756 7.35 -36.07 -14.71
CA LEU A 756 6.03 -35.57 -15.04
C LEU A 756 5.43 -34.79 -13.86
N ASN A 757 5.47 -35.30 -12.63
CA ASN A 757 4.82 -34.63 -11.50
C ASN A 757 5.50 -33.32 -11.05
N ILE A 758 6.84 -33.26 -11.00
CA ILE A 758 7.55 -32.02 -10.59
C ILE A 758 7.55 -31.01 -11.73
N SER A 759 7.73 -31.44 -12.99
CA SER A 759 7.63 -30.51 -14.12
C SER A 759 6.19 -30.05 -14.33
N TRP A 760 5.16 -30.86 -14.06
CA TRP A 760 3.76 -30.42 -14.06
C TRP A 760 3.48 -29.45 -12.92
N LEU A 761 3.97 -29.70 -11.71
CA LEU A 761 3.85 -28.76 -10.60
C LEU A 761 4.53 -27.44 -10.93
N LEU A 762 5.78 -27.44 -11.40
CA LEU A 762 6.44 -26.20 -11.84
C LEU A 762 5.70 -25.55 -13.03
N LYS A 763 5.27 -26.30 -14.04
CA LYS A 763 4.56 -25.76 -15.22
C LYS A 763 3.15 -25.27 -14.92
N MET A 764 2.45 -25.80 -13.91
CA MET A 764 1.16 -25.26 -13.46
C MET A 764 1.32 -24.09 -12.51
N ILE A 765 2.37 -24.11 -11.68
CA ILE A 765 2.52 -23.16 -10.57
C ILE A 765 3.31 -21.92 -11.01
N LEU A 766 4.40 -22.03 -11.77
CA LEU A 766 5.18 -20.87 -12.23
C LEU A 766 4.32 -19.86 -12.99
N PRO A 767 3.52 -20.26 -14.00
CA PRO A 767 2.71 -19.30 -14.74
C PRO A 767 1.66 -18.62 -13.86
N ARG A 768 1.13 -19.33 -12.86
CA ARG A 768 0.14 -18.77 -11.92
C ARG A 768 0.77 -17.88 -10.86
N LEU A 769 1.96 -18.21 -10.36
CA LEU A 769 2.74 -17.33 -9.47
C LEU A 769 3.20 -16.09 -10.21
N ILE A 770 3.69 -16.24 -11.45
CA ILE A 770 4.02 -15.13 -12.34
C ILE A 770 2.76 -14.32 -12.61
N LEU A 771 1.61 -14.94 -12.90
CA LEU A 771 0.34 -14.20 -13.04
C LEU A 771 -0.09 -13.51 -11.76
N ILE A 772 0.16 -14.05 -10.57
CA ILE A 772 -0.18 -13.39 -9.29
C ILE A 772 0.76 -12.21 -9.03
N ILE A 773 2.05 -12.36 -9.33
CA ILE A 773 3.09 -11.34 -9.16
C ILE A 773 2.98 -10.25 -10.25
N CYS A 774 2.59 -10.62 -11.47
CA CYS A 774 2.45 -9.74 -12.64
C CYS A 774 1.01 -9.27 -12.91
N ASN A 775 -0.03 -9.80 -12.26
CA ASN A 775 -1.40 -9.26 -12.36
C ASN A 775 -1.48 -7.74 -12.11
N PRO A 776 -0.75 -7.21 -11.11
CA PRO A 776 -0.71 -5.76 -10.89
C PRO A 776 -0.07 -4.99 -12.04
N TYR A 777 0.85 -5.60 -12.79
CA TYR A 777 1.53 -4.99 -13.94
C TYR A 777 0.57 -4.77 -15.12
N PHE A 778 -0.32 -5.73 -15.40
CA PHE A 778 -1.32 -5.60 -16.47
C PHE A 778 -2.45 -4.60 -16.15
N ARG A 779 -2.59 -4.20 -14.88
CA ARG A 779 -3.61 -3.24 -14.44
C ARG A 779 -3.23 -1.79 -14.69
N ASN A 780 -1.93 -1.50 -14.83
CA ASN A 780 -1.40 -0.17 -15.14
C ASN A 780 -1.28 0.09 -16.65
N LEU A 781 -1.55 -0.91 -17.50
CA LEU A 781 -1.77 -0.67 -18.92
C LEU A 781 -3.18 -0.04 -19.07
N PRO A 782 -3.33 1.12 -19.72
CA PRO A 782 -4.64 1.65 -20.04
C PRO A 782 -5.41 0.59 -20.80
N ARG A 783 -6.60 0.23 -20.31
CA ARG A 783 -7.50 -0.70 -20.99
C ARG A 783 -7.97 -0.02 -22.27
N TYR A 784 -7.27 -0.26 -23.37
CA TYR A 784 -7.81 -0.02 -24.70
C TYR A 784 -9.05 -0.92 -24.86
N SER A 785 -10.20 -0.27 -24.99
CA SER A 785 -11.45 -0.90 -25.35
C SER A 785 -11.39 -1.22 -26.84
N ILE A 786 -10.90 -2.42 -27.19
CA ILE A 786 -11.09 -2.96 -28.52
C ILE A 786 -12.46 -3.65 -28.52
N PRO A 787 -13.47 -3.14 -29.26
CA PRO A 787 -14.75 -3.82 -29.39
C PRO A 787 -14.56 -5.01 -30.32
N ILE A 788 -14.42 -6.22 -29.75
CA ILE A 788 -14.48 -7.45 -30.53
C ILE A 788 -15.96 -7.83 -30.66
N SER A 789 -16.58 -7.43 -31.76
CA SER A 789 -17.86 -7.97 -32.24
C SER A 789 -17.64 -9.39 -32.78
N ILE A 790 -17.84 -10.41 -31.94
CA ILE A 790 -17.96 -11.78 -32.43
C ILE A 790 -19.43 -11.99 -32.81
N SER A 791 -19.73 -11.84 -34.09
CA SER A 791 -20.97 -12.34 -34.69
C SER A 791 -20.93 -13.86 -34.70
N ILE A 792 -21.90 -14.48 -34.05
CA ILE A 792 -22.14 -15.92 -34.11
C ILE A 792 -22.90 -16.20 -35.41
N SER A 793 -22.28 -16.98 -36.29
CA SER A 793 -22.95 -17.87 -37.25
C SER A 793 -22.35 -19.26 -37.10
#